data_AF-A0A2D7NFY2-F1
#
_entry.id   AF-A0A2D7NFY2-F1
#
_cell.length_a   1.000
_cell.length_b   1.000
_cell.length_c   1.000
_cell.angle_alpha   90.00
_cell.angle_beta   90.00
_cell.angle_gamma   90.00
#
_symmetry.space_group_name_H-M   'P 1'
#
loop_
_entity.id
_entity.type
_entity.pdbx_description
1 polymer ?
#
loop_
_entity_poly.entity_id
_entity_poly.type
_entity_poly.pdbx_seq_one_letter_code
_entity_poly.pdbx_strand_id
1 'polypeptide(L)'
;MRDKIIQLFAALLLIICMVGAGSLLNPILDESDNARLRYTNVSVEGAPPIVALGTAIGALRGLIVDYLWIKVNMMKQKGLFYEVMADADLITKLQPRFGQVWSFHGHNMAYNVSVMTDTPEERWAWVNAGIDLVRNKGLRHNPNDLQLYKELAFWFSHKVDGYSDDAHFHYKREFAKEWHLLLGAPPFDYEERLLWMKRIADAPNSLARLEKDDPRVKVVIDELTESLQGFDKQYQFDLTKDFLNNVGMWGSSKTSMFAKALELETAFKENDPVYQALEQVMTNPENREAITSLLNFIRKKVLLADYNMDPQLMYEYMRDTGPVDWRHPQAHALYWSRKGSQFGDDRNQDQEDGIYKVINNDRHLIHAMQSLARTGSMNVDPFSNDNPGRLSDNRWIDVLEKYFMELYDKHYKSRGAGGDTFTNFHENFMTRAVCNLFRSGETARAQEILDRLDELYGTGGVVPSLQYAVPLDVFVQEKTYDAYIDEPWTAYNDVQSVLVRGFREGLLFNRTEILEEALKFARDLTIYFKTSDHDYVNKFGEGRMSDLVSDLDKSIMDVFLLVLLDTSMPIVDRLTIFNRAPAEQQMLVYDQALPVLQAEFNNSMLSQRIQFASVFPEPDGMQEFRVLQSERNQQKLDERNRNESAERR
;
A
#
# COMPACT_ATOMS: atom_id res chain seq x y z
N MET A 1 -9.40 -21.28 -74.59
CA MET A 1 -10.48 -20.31 -74.29
C MET A 1 -11.28 -20.69 -73.05
N ARG A 2 -11.70 -21.95 -72.89
CA ARG A 2 -12.46 -22.44 -71.72
C ARG A 2 -11.82 -22.10 -70.38
N ASP A 3 -10.52 -22.33 -70.22
CA ASP A 3 -9.84 -22.12 -68.93
C ASP A 3 -9.71 -20.64 -68.56
N LYS A 4 -9.52 -19.75 -69.54
CA LYS A 4 -9.51 -18.29 -69.30
C LYS A 4 -10.88 -17.78 -68.87
N ILE A 5 -11.97 -18.34 -69.42
CA ILE A 5 -13.34 -18.00 -69.02
C ILE A 5 -13.62 -18.48 -67.59
N ILE A 6 -13.17 -19.69 -67.23
CA ILE A 6 -13.30 -20.23 -65.86
C ILE A 6 -12.51 -19.37 -64.87
N GLN A 7 -11.27 -18.99 -65.20
CA GLN A 7 -10.44 -18.11 -64.36
C GLN A 7 -11.07 -16.72 -64.18
N LEU A 8 -11.61 -16.12 -65.25
CA LEU A 8 -12.31 -14.84 -65.17
C LEU A 8 -13.58 -14.92 -64.33
N PHE A 9 -14.36 -15.99 -64.46
CA PHE A 9 -15.55 -16.19 -63.65
C PHE A 9 -15.19 -16.41 -62.17
N ALA A 10 -14.16 -17.21 -61.87
CA ALA A 10 -13.68 -17.42 -60.52
C ALA A 10 -13.15 -16.12 -59.88
N ALA A 11 -12.41 -15.31 -60.64
CA ALA A 11 -11.94 -14.00 -60.19
C ALA A 11 -13.10 -13.03 -59.93
N LEU A 12 -14.11 -13.01 -60.81
CA LEU A 12 -15.31 -12.20 -60.62
C LEU A 12 -16.08 -12.66 -59.37
N LEU A 13 -16.25 -13.98 -59.18
CA LEU A 13 -16.90 -14.55 -58.00
C LEU A 13 -16.15 -14.18 -56.72
N LEU A 14 -14.81 -14.27 -56.72
CA LEU A 14 -13.97 -13.85 -55.60
C LEU A 14 -14.20 -12.37 -55.27
N ILE A 15 -14.19 -11.48 -56.27
CA ILE A 15 -14.44 -10.05 -56.08
C ILE A 15 -15.83 -9.81 -55.49
N ILE A 16 -16.87 -10.46 -56.03
CA ILE A 16 -18.24 -10.36 -55.51
C ILE A 16 -18.32 -10.84 -54.07
N CYS A 17 -17.69 -11.97 -53.73
CA CYS A 17 -17.64 -12.48 -52.36
C CYS A 17 -16.88 -11.54 -51.42
N MET A 18 -15.76 -10.95 -51.84
CA MET A 18 -15.00 -9.98 -51.05
C MET A 18 -15.78 -8.68 -50.81
N VAL A 19 -16.46 -8.17 -51.85
CA VAL A 19 -17.31 -6.98 -51.74
C VAL A 19 -18.53 -7.26 -50.86
N GLY A 20 -19.17 -8.43 -51.03
CA GLY A 20 -20.28 -8.88 -50.20
C GLY A 20 -19.86 -8.99 -48.72
N ALA A 21 -18.77 -9.70 -48.44
CA ALA A 21 -18.23 -9.83 -47.09
C ALA A 21 -17.86 -8.47 -46.47
N GLY A 22 -17.21 -7.57 -47.23
CA GLY A 22 -16.87 -6.23 -46.77
C GLY A 22 -18.11 -5.37 -46.47
N SER A 23 -19.14 -5.45 -47.33
CA SER A 23 -20.39 -4.70 -47.14
C SER A 23 -21.23 -5.18 -45.95
N LEU A 24 -21.17 -6.48 -45.64
CA LEU A 24 -21.88 -7.08 -44.51
C LEU A 24 -21.11 -6.92 -43.19
N LEU A 25 -19.81 -6.66 -43.23
CA LEU A 25 -18.98 -6.58 -42.03
C LEU A 25 -19.44 -5.46 -41.08
N ASN A 26 -19.63 -4.24 -41.58
CA ASN A 26 -20.04 -3.10 -40.73
C ASN A 26 -21.42 -3.30 -40.09
N PRO A 27 -22.49 -3.67 -40.82
CA PRO A 27 -23.78 -3.97 -40.21
C PRO A 27 -23.73 -5.10 -39.18
N ILE A 28 -22.96 -6.16 -39.43
CA ILE A 28 -22.77 -7.25 -38.46
C ILE A 28 -21.99 -6.76 -37.24
N LEU A 29 -21.00 -5.87 -37.44
CA LEU A 29 -20.27 -5.26 -36.33
C LEU A 29 -21.19 -4.38 -35.47
N ASP A 30 -21.97 -3.50 -36.08
CA ASP A 30 -22.87 -2.59 -35.39
C ASP A 30 -23.97 -3.35 -34.63
N GLU A 31 -24.59 -4.36 -35.26
CA GLU A 31 -25.61 -5.18 -34.61
C GLU A 31 -25.03 -6.00 -33.45
N SER A 32 -23.84 -6.56 -33.64
CA SER A 32 -23.15 -7.31 -32.59
C SER A 32 -22.72 -6.42 -31.41
N ASP A 33 -22.39 -5.15 -31.66
CA ASP A 33 -22.02 -4.19 -30.62
C ASP A 33 -23.28 -3.70 -29.87
N ASN A 34 -24.37 -3.41 -30.58
CA ASN A 34 -25.67 -3.06 -29.99
C ASN A 34 -26.25 -4.18 -29.13
N ALA A 35 -26.16 -5.43 -29.60
CA ALA A 35 -26.62 -6.62 -28.89
C ALA A 35 -25.62 -7.13 -27.83
N ARG A 36 -24.46 -6.47 -27.64
CA ARG A 36 -23.39 -6.85 -26.70
C ARG A 36 -22.90 -8.29 -26.89
N LEU A 37 -22.98 -8.83 -28.12
CA LEU A 37 -22.61 -10.21 -28.47
C LEU A 37 -21.08 -10.42 -28.60
N ARG A 38 -20.27 -9.45 -28.17
CA ARG A 38 -18.81 -9.44 -28.29
C ARG A 38 -18.11 -9.33 -26.95
N TYR A 39 -16.89 -9.87 -26.92
CA TYR A 39 -15.96 -9.73 -25.80
C TYR A 39 -15.64 -8.26 -25.45
N THR A 40 -15.97 -7.24 -26.26
CA THR A 40 -15.83 -5.81 -25.93
C THR A 40 -16.88 -4.94 -26.62
N ASN A 41 -17.35 -3.88 -25.95
CA ASN A 41 -18.39 -2.95 -26.43
C ASN A 41 -17.82 -1.78 -27.29
N VAL A 42 -16.62 -1.93 -27.87
CA VAL A 42 -16.00 -0.86 -28.68
C VAL A 42 -15.73 -1.42 -30.07
N SER A 43 -16.48 -0.89 -31.03
CA SER A 43 -16.30 -1.06 -32.46
C SER A 43 -14.86 -0.70 -32.87
N VAL A 44 -14.43 -1.18 -34.02
CA VAL A 44 -13.05 -1.07 -34.54
C VAL A 44 -12.60 0.40 -34.76
N GLU A 45 -13.47 1.39 -34.54
CA GLU A 45 -13.15 2.82 -34.58
C GLU A 45 -12.16 3.22 -33.48
N GLY A 46 -10.96 3.63 -33.89
CA GLY A 46 -9.85 3.96 -32.99
C GLY A 46 -8.96 2.78 -32.61
N ALA A 47 -9.19 1.58 -33.15
CA ALA A 47 -8.27 0.46 -32.99
C ALA A 47 -6.91 0.82 -33.62
N PRO A 48 -5.78 0.66 -32.90
CA PRO A 48 -4.47 0.97 -33.46
C PRO A 48 -4.27 0.24 -34.80
N PRO A 49 -3.51 0.81 -35.77
CA PRO A 49 -3.31 0.22 -37.10
C PRO A 49 -2.93 -1.27 -37.11
N ILE A 50 -2.37 -1.78 -36.01
CA ILE A 50 -2.02 -3.18 -35.81
C ILE A 50 -3.21 -4.13 -35.68
N VAL A 51 -4.38 -3.66 -35.21
CA VAL A 51 -5.61 -4.46 -35.18
C VAL A 51 -6.12 -4.68 -36.60
N ALA A 52 -6.00 -3.67 -37.47
CA ALA A 52 -6.27 -3.79 -38.89
C ALA A 52 -5.26 -4.73 -39.60
N LEU A 53 -3.99 -4.72 -39.18
CA LEU A 53 -2.98 -5.68 -39.65
C LEU A 53 -3.33 -7.12 -39.23
N GLY A 54 -3.80 -7.32 -38.00
CA GLY A 54 -4.28 -8.63 -37.52
C GLY A 54 -5.48 -9.15 -38.29
N THR A 55 -6.38 -8.27 -38.73
CA THR A 55 -7.49 -8.60 -39.63
C THR A 55 -7.00 -8.91 -41.05
N ALA A 56 -5.97 -8.21 -41.54
CA ALA A 56 -5.38 -8.42 -42.85
C ALA A 56 -4.63 -9.77 -43.00
N ILE A 57 -4.07 -10.30 -41.91
CA ILE A 57 -3.36 -11.59 -41.88
C ILE A 57 -4.36 -12.78 -41.81
N GLY A 58 -5.61 -12.54 -41.41
CA GLY A 58 -6.68 -13.54 -41.42
C GLY A 58 -6.32 -14.82 -40.64
N ALA A 59 -6.48 -15.98 -41.28
CA ALA A 59 -6.24 -17.29 -40.67
C ALA A 59 -4.78 -17.56 -40.26
N LEU A 60 -3.80 -16.84 -40.83
CA LEU A 60 -2.37 -17.01 -40.50
C LEU A 60 -2.01 -16.43 -39.13
N ARG A 61 -2.88 -15.60 -38.54
CA ARG A 61 -2.67 -14.97 -37.22
C ARG A 61 -2.49 -16.01 -36.12
N GLY A 62 -3.28 -17.08 -36.14
CA GLY A 62 -3.19 -18.17 -35.16
C GLY A 62 -1.82 -18.87 -35.20
N LEU A 63 -1.36 -19.24 -36.40
CA LEU A 63 -0.06 -19.91 -36.57
C LEU A 63 1.13 -19.05 -36.13
N ILE A 64 1.08 -17.74 -36.41
CA ILE A 64 2.12 -16.80 -35.95
C ILE A 64 2.12 -16.72 -34.43
N VAL A 65 0.93 -16.60 -33.81
CA VAL A 65 0.78 -16.57 -32.35
C VAL A 65 1.33 -17.84 -31.72
N ASP A 66 0.99 -19.02 -32.24
CA ASP A 66 1.49 -20.31 -31.71
C ASP A 66 3.02 -20.40 -31.79
N TYR A 67 3.61 -19.99 -32.92
CA TYR A 67 5.07 -19.91 -33.08
C TYR A 67 5.71 -18.98 -32.04
N LEU A 68 5.14 -17.78 -31.85
CA LEU A 68 5.64 -16.82 -30.86
C LEU A 68 5.54 -17.38 -29.43
N TRP A 69 4.47 -18.09 -29.09
CA TRP A 69 4.34 -18.75 -27.78
C TRP A 69 5.37 -19.85 -27.56
N ILE A 70 5.65 -20.67 -28.58
CA ILE A 70 6.73 -21.67 -28.52
C ILE A 70 8.08 -20.97 -28.29
N LYS A 71 8.36 -19.92 -29.07
CA LYS A 71 9.59 -19.15 -28.97
C LYS A 71 9.76 -18.49 -27.60
N VAL A 72 8.72 -17.83 -27.07
CA VAL A 72 8.71 -17.21 -25.74
C VAL A 72 9.01 -18.24 -24.65
N ASN A 73 8.37 -19.42 -24.69
CA ASN A 73 8.64 -20.47 -23.71
C ASN A 73 10.08 -21.01 -23.79
N MET A 74 10.62 -21.18 -25.00
CA MET A 74 12.02 -21.58 -25.18
C MET A 74 13.01 -20.53 -24.67
N MET A 75 12.76 -19.24 -24.93
CA MET A 75 13.62 -18.15 -24.46
C MET A 75 13.56 -17.98 -22.95
N LYS A 76 12.39 -18.18 -22.33
CA LYS A 76 12.22 -18.21 -20.88
C LYS A 76 13.09 -19.29 -20.23
N GLN A 77 13.11 -20.50 -20.78
CA GLN A 77 13.97 -21.59 -20.30
C GLN A 77 15.47 -21.28 -20.41
N LYS A 78 15.86 -20.38 -21.33
CA LYS A 78 17.24 -19.95 -21.55
C LYS A 78 17.63 -18.68 -20.78
N GLY A 79 16.71 -18.08 -20.02
CA GLY A 79 16.95 -16.81 -19.31
C GLY A 79 17.03 -15.56 -20.21
N LEU A 80 16.57 -15.63 -21.46
CA LEU A 80 16.63 -14.52 -22.43
C LEU A 80 15.42 -13.57 -22.28
N PHE A 81 15.30 -12.91 -21.12
CA PHE A 81 14.09 -12.17 -20.76
C PHE A 81 13.82 -10.91 -21.60
N TYR A 82 14.87 -10.21 -22.06
CA TYR A 82 14.70 -9.06 -22.96
C TYR A 82 14.14 -9.45 -24.33
N GLU A 83 14.48 -10.64 -24.85
CA GLU A 83 13.94 -11.12 -26.12
C GLU A 83 12.48 -11.59 -25.99
N VAL A 84 12.14 -12.20 -24.84
CA VAL A 84 10.76 -12.55 -24.47
C VAL A 84 9.86 -11.32 -24.54
N MET A 85 10.38 -10.13 -24.24
CA MET A 85 9.60 -8.90 -24.22
C MET A 85 9.12 -8.43 -25.60
N ALA A 86 9.98 -8.49 -26.62
CA ALA A 86 9.59 -8.10 -27.96
C ALA A 86 8.50 -9.03 -28.52
N ASP A 87 8.64 -10.33 -28.28
CA ASP A 87 7.64 -11.31 -28.71
C ASP A 87 6.34 -11.21 -27.89
N ALA A 88 6.41 -10.96 -26.58
CA ALA A 88 5.24 -10.72 -25.73
C ALA A 88 4.43 -9.49 -26.18
N ASP A 89 5.11 -8.40 -26.53
CA ASP A 89 4.47 -7.21 -27.09
C ASP A 89 3.80 -7.52 -28.44
N LEU A 90 4.44 -8.32 -29.29
CA LEU A 90 3.82 -8.77 -30.54
C LEU A 90 2.61 -9.68 -30.31
N ILE A 91 2.67 -10.63 -29.37
CA ILE A 91 1.55 -11.52 -29.02
C ILE A 91 0.36 -10.69 -28.49
N THR A 92 0.59 -9.75 -27.56
CA THR A 92 -0.48 -8.89 -27.04
C THR A 92 -1.13 -8.04 -28.14
N LYS A 93 -0.34 -7.51 -29.08
CA LYS A 93 -0.82 -6.79 -30.27
C LYS A 93 -1.58 -7.70 -31.24
N LEU A 94 -1.17 -8.96 -31.35
CA LEU A 94 -1.86 -9.99 -32.12
C LEU A 94 -3.05 -10.61 -31.37
N GLN A 95 -3.27 -10.37 -30.08
CA GLN A 95 -4.41 -10.90 -29.32
C GLN A 95 -4.98 -9.86 -28.34
N PRO A 96 -5.32 -8.65 -28.79
CA PRO A 96 -5.56 -7.53 -27.88
C PRO A 96 -6.82 -7.71 -27.03
N ARG A 97 -7.81 -8.48 -27.52
CA ARG A 97 -9.08 -8.73 -26.82
C ARG A 97 -9.08 -10.00 -25.96
N PHE A 98 -7.92 -10.63 -25.76
CA PHE A 98 -7.80 -11.83 -24.92
C PHE A 98 -7.08 -11.47 -23.62
N GLY A 99 -7.83 -11.16 -22.57
CA GLY A 99 -7.31 -10.69 -21.28
C GLY A 99 -6.20 -11.58 -20.69
N GLN A 100 -6.32 -12.90 -20.84
CA GLN A 100 -5.32 -13.84 -20.33
C GLN A 100 -3.91 -13.62 -20.88
N VAL A 101 -3.76 -13.14 -22.11
CA VAL A 101 -2.44 -12.83 -22.70
C VAL A 101 -1.79 -11.67 -21.94
N TRP A 102 -2.57 -10.62 -21.65
CA TRP A 102 -2.08 -9.47 -20.88
C TRP A 102 -1.72 -9.86 -19.45
N SER A 103 -2.61 -10.60 -18.78
CA SER A 103 -2.37 -11.12 -17.43
C SER A 103 -1.12 -12.00 -17.37
N PHE A 104 -0.97 -12.94 -18.31
CA PHE A 104 0.18 -13.84 -18.36
C PHE A 104 1.49 -13.07 -18.48
N HIS A 105 1.57 -12.13 -19.44
CA HIS A 105 2.81 -11.37 -19.66
C HIS A 105 3.10 -10.40 -18.52
N GLY A 106 2.08 -9.75 -17.95
CA GLY A 106 2.25 -8.88 -16.79
C GLY A 106 2.71 -9.66 -15.55
N HIS A 107 2.14 -10.84 -15.31
CA HIS A 107 2.58 -11.74 -14.25
C HIS A 107 4.01 -12.22 -14.48
N ASN A 108 4.36 -12.55 -15.73
CA ASN A 108 5.71 -12.98 -16.06
C ASN A 108 6.74 -11.88 -15.76
N MET A 109 6.46 -10.63 -16.08
CA MET A 109 7.33 -9.50 -15.70
C MET A 109 7.41 -9.33 -14.18
N ALA A 110 6.25 -9.23 -13.52
CA ALA A 110 6.17 -8.84 -12.11
C ALA A 110 6.57 -9.96 -11.14
N TYR A 111 6.49 -11.24 -11.52
CA TYR A 111 6.81 -12.36 -10.63
C TYR A 111 7.99 -13.20 -11.10
N ASN A 112 8.10 -13.49 -12.40
CA ASN A 112 9.12 -14.42 -12.88
C ASN A 112 10.41 -13.71 -13.28
N VAL A 113 10.33 -12.60 -14.02
CA VAL A 113 11.52 -11.86 -14.47
C VAL A 113 12.08 -11.01 -13.33
N SER A 114 11.22 -10.36 -12.55
CA SER A 114 11.65 -9.49 -11.46
C SER A 114 12.58 -10.23 -10.47
N VAL A 115 12.25 -11.45 -10.06
CA VAL A 115 13.03 -12.19 -9.05
C VAL A 115 14.37 -12.69 -9.58
N MET A 116 14.61 -12.59 -10.88
CA MET A 116 15.86 -12.97 -11.53
C MET A 116 16.85 -11.80 -11.64
N THR A 117 16.48 -10.58 -11.22
CA THR A 117 17.37 -9.42 -11.22
C THR A 117 18.17 -9.31 -9.92
N ASP A 118 19.31 -8.63 -10.00
CA ASP A 118 20.28 -8.55 -8.91
C ASP A 118 20.04 -7.35 -7.97
N THR A 119 19.35 -6.30 -8.43
CA THR A 119 19.09 -5.08 -7.64
C THR A 119 17.60 -4.86 -7.38
N PRO A 120 17.22 -4.29 -6.21
CA PRO A 120 15.85 -3.91 -5.91
C PRO A 120 15.25 -2.91 -6.92
N GLU A 121 16.08 -2.03 -7.48
CA GLU A 121 15.70 -1.00 -8.45
C GLU A 121 15.28 -1.62 -9.79
N GLU A 122 16.12 -2.51 -10.34
CA GLU A 122 15.79 -3.25 -11.56
C GLU A 122 14.56 -4.13 -11.34
N ARG A 123 14.48 -4.76 -10.16
CA ARG A 123 13.34 -5.59 -9.79
C ARG A 123 12.04 -4.79 -9.77
N TRP A 124 12.06 -3.61 -9.15
CA TRP A 124 10.92 -2.71 -9.09
C TRP A 124 10.50 -2.21 -10.49
N ALA A 125 11.46 -1.92 -11.36
CA ALA A 125 11.18 -1.55 -12.74
C ALA A 125 10.39 -2.64 -13.49
N TRP A 126 10.73 -3.93 -13.30
CA TRP A 126 9.98 -5.04 -13.88
C TRP A 126 8.58 -5.22 -13.27
N VAL A 127 8.44 -5.04 -11.95
CA VAL A 127 7.13 -5.07 -11.28
C VAL A 127 6.21 -3.99 -11.83
N ASN A 128 6.70 -2.75 -11.93
CA ASN A 128 5.95 -1.65 -12.53
C ASN A 128 5.62 -1.88 -13.99
N ALA A 129 6.57 -2.38 -14.79
CA ALA A 129 6.31 -2.70 -16.20
C ALA A 129 5.19 -3.74 -16.37
N GLY A 130 5.14 -4.75 -15.49
CA GLY A 130 4.07 -5.75 -15.45
C GLY A 130 2.71 -5.16 -15.11
N ILE A 131 2.65 -4.33 -14.08
CA ILE A 131 1.45 -3.60 -13.67
C ILE A 131 0.99 -2.69 -14.82
N ASP A 132 1.88 -1.91 -15.42
CA ASP A 132 1.56 -0.97 -16.51
C ASP A 132 1.09 -1.68 -17.77
N LEU A 133 1.66 -2.84 -18.11
CA LEU A 133 1.19 -3.63 -19.24
C LEU A 133 -0.30 -3.97 -19.09
N VAL A 134 -0.71 -4.43 -17.91
CA VAL A 134 -2.12 -4.79 -17.67
C VAL A 134 -3.00 -3.55 -17.48
N ARG A 135 -2.55 -2.61 -16.66
CA ARG A 135 -3.27 -1.40 -16.27
C ARG A 135 -3.50 -0.45 -17.45
N ASN A 136 -2.44 -0.11 -18.19
CA ASN A 136 -2.47 0.95 -19.19
C ASN A 136 -2.71 0.44 -20.61
N LYS A 137 -2.46 -0.85 -20.89
CA LYS A 137 -2.73 -1.45 -22.22
C LYS A 137 -3.83 -2.50 -22.16
N GLY A 138 -3.68 -3.52 -21.31
CA GLY A 138 -4.62 -4.64 -21.20
C GLY A 138 -6.06 -4.21 -20.93
N LEU A 139 -6.29 -3.42 -19.89
CA LEU A 139 -7.62 -2.94 -19.53
C LEU A 139 -8.22 -1.97 -20.54
N ARG A 140 -7.43 -1.17 -21.26
CA ARG A 140 -7.96 -0.30 -22.32
C ARG A 140 -8.51 -1.12 -23.48
N HIS A 141 -7.89 -2.26 -23.77
CA HIS A 141 -8.41 -3.21 -24.74
C HIS A 141 -9.50 -4.13 -24.18
N ASN A 142 -9.60 -4.29 -22.86
CA ASN A 142 -10.52 -5.22 -22.19
C ASN A 142 -11.17 -4.57 -20.96
N PRO A 143 -11.99 -3.51 -21.14
CA PRO A 143 -12.48 -2.69 -20.02
C PRO A 143 -13.47 -3.38 -19.10
N ASN A 144 -14.03 -4.53 -19.51
CA ASN A 144 -15.01 -5.28 -18.73
C ASN A 144 -14.48 -6.69 -18.40
N ASP A 145 -13.15 -6.87 -18.34
CA ASP A 145 -12.52 -8.15 -17.98
C ASP A 145 -12.23 -8.20 -16.48
N LEU A 146 -13.08 -8.91 -15.74
CA LEU A 146 -12.96 -9.07 -14.29
C LEU A 146 -11.62 -9.69 -13.87
N GLN A 147 -11.04 -10.58 -14.69
CA GLN A 147 -9.77 -11.22 -14.34
C GLN A 147 -8.64 -10.19 -14.31
N LEU A 148 -8.59 -9.27 -15.28
CA LEU A 148 -7.55 -8.23 -15.30
C LEU A 148 -7.63 -7.30 -14.10
N TYR A 149 -8.84 -6.91 -13.70
CA TYR A 149 -9.07 -6.13 -12.48
C TYR A 149 -8.60 -6.87 -11.23
N LYS A 150 -8.97 -8.14 -11.11
CA LYS A 150 -8.59 -9.00 -9.99
C LYS A 150 -7.08 -9.26 -9.93
N GLU A 151 -6.40 -9.42 -11.06
CA GLU A 151 -4.94 -9.55 -11.11
C GLU A 151 -4.24 -8.28 -10.63
N LEU A 152 -4.67 -7.10 -11.10
CA LEU A 152 -4.13 -5.83 -10.59
C LEU A 152 -4.34 -5.70 -9.09
N ALA A 153 -5.54 -6.01 -8.61
CA ALA A 153 -5.84 -5.97 -7.18
C ALA A 153 -4.91 -6.90 -6.38
N PHE A 154 -4.75 -8.14 -6.85
CA PHE A 154 -3.85 -9.10 -6.25
C PHE A 154 -2.40 -8.61 -6.25
N TRP A 155 -1.87 -8.12 -7.37
CA TRP A 155 -0.46 -7.69 -7.47
C TRP A 155 -0.16 -6.51 -6.55
N PHE A 156 -1.05 -5.52 -6.46
CA PHE A 156 -0.89 -4.43 -5.50
C PHE A 156 -0.92 -4.94 -4.05
N SER A 157 -1.86 -5.82 -3.70
CA SER A 157 -1.98 -6.34 -2.34
C SER A 157 -0.85 -7.29 -1.91
N HIS A 158 -0.34 -8.10 -2.84
CA HIS A 158 0.56 -9.22 -2.54
C HIS A 158 1.98 -8.96 -2.99
N LYS A 159 2.19 -8.47 -4.22
CA LYS A 159 3.54 -8.22 -4.76
C LYS A 159 4.12 -6.92 -4.22
N VAL A 160 3.34 -5.84 -4.23
CA VAL A 160 3.80 -4.51 -3.81
C VAL A 160 3.68 -4.33 -2.30
N ASP A 161 2.51 -4.64 -1.72
CA ASP A 161 2.30 -4.46 -0.28
C ASP A 161 2.66 -5.68 0.59
N GLY A 162 2.68 -6.87 0.01
CA GLY A 162 2.96 -8.10 0.76
C GLY A 162 4.39 -8.18 1.29
N TYR A 163 4.69 -9.30 1.93
CA TYR A 163 5.98 -9.58 2.56
C TYR A 163 6.70 -10.78 1.92
N SER A 164 6.16 -11.33 0.83
CA SER A 164 6.67 -12.55 0.19
C SER A 164 7.94 -12.34 -0.64
N ASP A 165 8.23 -11.10 -1.02
CA ASP A 165 9.37 -10.74 -1.87
C ASP A 165 10.41 -10.00 -1.04
N ASP A 166 11.67 -10.40 -1.12
CA ASP A 166 12.81 -9.83 -0.39
C ASP A 166 13.04 -8.33 -0.67
N ALA A 167 12.63 -7.82 -1.83
CA ALA A 167 12.69 -6.40 -2.16
C ALA A 167 11.42 -5.61 -1.79
N HIS A 168 10.48 -6.19 -1.04
CA HIS A 168 9.18 -5.55 -0.77
C HIS A 168 9.28 -4.17 -0.10
N PHE A 169 10.32 -3.93 0.73
CA PHE A 169 10.53 -2.62 1.36
C PHE A 169 10.84 -1.55 0.31
N HIS A 170 11.68 -1.87 -0.67
CA HIS A 170 11.98 -0.98 -1.78
C HIS A 170 10.70 -0.63 -2.56
N TYR A 171 9.86 -1.62 -2.89
CA TYR A 171 8.60 -1.36 -3.61
C TYR A 171 7.67 -0.42 -2.85
N LYS A 172 7.49 -0.65 -1.54
CA LYS A 172 6.64 0.16 -0.67
C LYS A 172 7.12 1.61 -0.61
N ARG A 173 8.44 1.81 -0.51
CA ARG A 173 9.06 3.13 -0.49
C ARG A 173 8.90 3.86 -1.81
N GLU A 174 9.32 3.25 -2.92
CA GLU A 174 9.25 3.90 -4.24
C GLU A 174 7.80 4.17 -4.65
N PHE A 175 6.89 3.24 -4.37
CA PHE A 175 5.46 3.45 -4.62
C PHE A 175 4.89 4.62 -3.81
N ALA A 176 5.16 4.65 -2.50
CA ALA A 176 4.68 5.73 -1.64
C ALA A 176 5.27 7.09 -2.03
N LYS A 177 6.57 7.13 -2.38
CA LYS A 177 7.26 8.32 -2.88
C LYS A 177 6.64 8.83 -4.17
N GLU A 178 6.47 7.98 -5.16
CA GLU A 178 5.84 8.34 -6.44
C GLU A 178 4.45 8.97 -6.23
N TRP A 179 3.59 8.31 -5.47
CA TRP A 179 2.24 8.80 -5.22
C TRP A 179 2.23 10.06 -4.34
N HIS A 180 3.21 10.22 -3.45
CA HIS A 180 3.37 11.45 -2.67
C HIS A 180 3.80 12.62 -3.56
N LEU A 181 4.70 12.43 -4.51
CA LEU A 181 5.08 13.49 -5.46
C LEU A 181 3.93 13.84 -6.41
N LEU A 182 3.16 12.83 -6.84
CA LEU A 182 2.02 13.00 -7.74
C LEU A 182 0.87 13.80 -7.09
N LEU A 183 0.43 13.37 -5.90
CA LEU A 183 -0.78 13.87 -5.26
C LEU A 183 -0.51 14.83 -4.10
N GLY A 184 0.65 14.71 -3.44
CA GLY A 184 0.96 15.39 -2.18
C GLY A 184 0.54 14.56 -0.96
N ALA A 185 0.76 15.14 0.24
CA ALA A 185 0.15 14.60 1.46
C ALA A 185 -1.36 14.86 1.45
N PRO A 186 -2.22 13.84 1.65
CA PRO A 186 -3.64 14.05 1.79
C PRO A 186 -3.94 14.82 3.08
N PRO A 187 -4.98 15.67 3.10
CA PRO A 187 -5.47 16.27 4.35
C PRO A 187 -5.78 15.20 5.41
N PHE A 188 -5.57 15.53 6.69
CA PHE A 188 -5.84 14.62 7.80
C PHE A 188 -7.35 14.47 8.03
N ASP A 189 -8.07 15.59 8.02
CA ASP A 189 -9.52 15.63 8.11
C ASP A 189 -10.18 14.94 6.92
N TYR A 190 -11.26 14.20 7.17
CA TYR A 190 -11.91 13.37 6.17
C TYR A 190 -12.64 14.22 5.12
N GLU A 191 -13.37 15.26 5.54
CA GLU A 191 -14.12 16.12 4.63
C GLU A 191 -13.17 16.94 3.75
N GLU A 192 -12.08 17.47 4.32
CA GLU A 192 -11.04 18.14 3.55
C GLU A 192 -10.39 17.20 2.53
N ARG A 193 -10.15 15.94 2.90
CA ARG A 193 -9.58 14.92 2.00
C ARG A 193 -10.53 14.60 0.84
N LEU A 194 -11.83 14.48 1.10
CA LEU A 194 -12.85 14.31 0.05
C LEU A 194 -12.87 15.50 -0.90
N LEU A 195 -12.87 16.74 -0.37
CA LEU A 195 -12.82 17.95 -1.18
C LEU A 195 -11.55 18.04 -2.02
N TRP A 196 -10.40 17.66 -1.46
CA TRP A 196 -9.13 17.60 -2.17
C TRP A 196 -9.19 16.68 -3.39
N MET A 197 -9.68 15.45 -3.22
CA MET A 197 -9.84 14.51 -4.33
C MET A 197 -10.91 14.99 -5.33
N LYS A 198 -12.00 15.59 -4.83
CA LYS A 198 -13.07 16.13 -5.68
C LYS A 198 -12.60 17.28 -6.57
N ARG A 199 -11.74 18.17 -6.07
CA ARG A 199 -11.14 19.26 -6.87
C ARG A 199 -10.30 18.73 -8.04
N ILE A 200 -9.60 17.60 -7.86
CA ILE A 200 -8.88 16.93 -8.96
C ILE A 200 -9.89 16.33 -9.94
N ALA A 201 -10.94 15.66 -9.46
CA ALA A 201 -11.97 15.05 -10.30
C ALA A 201 -12.74 16.08 -11.14
N ASP A 202 -13.04 17.25 -10.57
CA ASP A 202 -13.79 18.33 -11.22
C ASP A 202 -12.94 19.19 -12.14
N ALA A 203 -11.61 19.00 -12.18
CA ALA A 203 -10.75 19.74 -13.09
C ALA A 203 -11.21 19.58 -14.56
N PRO A 204 -11.14 20.63 -15.40
CA PRO A 204 -11.60 20.55 -16.79
C PRO A 204 -10.95 19.43 -17.60
N ASN A 205 -11.66 18.86 -18.58
CA ASN A 205 -11.12 17.78 -19.42
C ASN A 205 -10.19 18.26 -20.54
N SER A 206 -10.03 19.58 -20.73
CA SER A 206 -9.13 20.15 -21.74
C SER A 206 -8.47 21.42 -21.24
N LEU A 207 -7.23 21.65 -21.68
CA LEU A 207 -6.47 22.85 -21.33
C LEU A 207 -7.17 24.12 -21.81
N ALA A 208 -7.71 24.11 -23.04
CA ALA A 208 -8.46 25.24 -23.60
C ALA A 208 -9.69 25.62 -22.75
N ARG A 209 -10.32 24.65 -22.08
CA ARG A 209 -11.43 24.93 -21.16
C ARG A 209 -10.91 25.56 -19.87
N LEU A 210 -9.83 25.02 -19.32
CA LEU A 210 -9.20 25.55 -18.11
C LEU A 210 -8.74 27.01 -18.31
N GLU A 211 -8.06 27.32 -19.41
CA GLU A 211 -7.62 28.69 -19.74
C GLU A 211 -8.80 29.65 -19.94
N LYS A 212 -9.94 29.14 -20.42
CA LYS A 212 -11.16 29.94 -20.54
C LYS A 212 -11.80 30.23 -19.18
N ASP A 213 -11.77 29.26 -18.27
CA ASP A 213 -12.35 29.39 -16.93
C ASP A 213 -11.47 30.25 -16.01
N ASP A 214 -10.15 30.16 -16.14
CA ASP A 214 -9.18 31.04 -15.48
C ASP A 214 -8.03 31.46 -16.45
N PRO A 215 -8.12 32.66 -17.05
CA PRO A 215 -7.10 33.16 -17.97
C PRO A 215 -5.68 33.30 -17.38
N ARG A 216 -5.55 33.38 -16.04
CA ARG A 216 -4.24 33.43 -15.37
C ARG A 216 -3.47 32.13 -15.54
N VAL A 217 -4.15 31.01 -15.79
CA VAL A 217 -3.50 29.72 -16.06
C VAL A 217 -2.57 29.82 -17.27
N LYS A 218 -2.97 30.55 -18.31
CA LYS A 218 -2.13 30.76 -19.49
C LYS A 218 -0.86 31.53 -19.14
N VAL A 219 -0.97 32.56 -18.30
CA VAL A 219 0.18 33.33 -17.82
C VAL A 219 1.17 32.43 -17.07
N VAL A 220 0.66 31.59 -16.16
CA VAL A 220 1.48 30.62 -15.42
C VAL A 220 2.17 29.63 -16.35
N ILE A 221 1.47 29.13 -17.38
CA ILE A 221 2.05 28.22 -18.37
C ILE A 221 3.18 28.90 -19.15
N ASP A 222 2.97 30.12 -19.61
CA ASP A 222 3.97 30.89 -20.36
C ASP A 222 5.21 31.15 -19.46
N GLU A 223 5.01 31.54 -18.19
CA GLU A 223 6.09 31.75 -17.20
C GLU A 223 6.88 30.47 -16.91
N LEU A 224 6.20 29.34 -16.68
CA LEU A 224 6.84 28.04 -16.46
C LEU A 224 7.61 27.58 -17.68
N THR A 225 7.04 27.75 -18.88
CA THR A 225 7.68 27.38 -20.14
C THR A 225 8.94 28.20 -20.36
N GLU A 226 8.87 29.52 -20.21
CA GLU A 226 10.02 30.41 -20.40
C GLU A 226 11.14 30.14 -19.38
N SER A 227 10.76 29.91 -18.13
CA SER A 227 11.72 29.70 -17.04
C SER A 227 12.39 28.33 -17.09
N LEU A 228 11.74 27.31 -17.67
CA LEU A 228 12.24 25.94 -17.69
C LEU A 228 12.78 25.45 -19.06
N GLN A 229 12.55 26.18 -20.16
CA GLN A 229 12.96 25.77 -21.51
C GLN A 229 14.46 25.51 -21.67
N GLY A 230 15.31 26.13 -20.85
CA GLY A 230 16.77 26.03 -20.93
C GLY A 230 17.36 24.76 -20.31
N PHE A 231 16.57 23.97 -19.59
CA PHE A 231 17.03 22.76 -18.91
C PHE A 231 16.85 21.50 -19.75
N ASP A 232 17.40 20.38 -19.26
CA ASP A 232 17.16 19.07 -19.85
C ASP A 232 15.68 18.74 -19.92
N LYS A 233 15.30 17.91 -20.90
CA LYS A 233 13.90 17.59 -21.21
C LYS A 233 13.05 17.17 -20.00
N GLN A 234 13.62 16.44 -19.04
CA GLN A 234 12.92 15.99 -17.83
C GLN A 234 12.56 17.13 -16.85
N TYR A 235 13.20 18.29 -16.98
CA TYR A 235 12.98 19.48 -16.14
C TYR A 235 12.19 20.57 -16.86
N GLN A 236 11.93 20.40 -18.15
CA GLN A 236 11.11 21.35 -18.92
C GLN A 236 9.65 21.27 -18.49
N PHE A 237 8.92 22.38 -18.65
CA PHE A 237 7.48 22.38 -18.41
C PHE A 237 6.77 21.49 -19.43
N ASP A 238 5.97 20.55 -18.93
CA ASP A 238 5.01 19.79 -19.72
C ASP A 238 3.78 19.40 -18.88
N LEU A 239 2.84 18.69 -19.51
CA LEU A 239 1.61 18.23 -18.88
C LEU A 239 1.68 16.73 -18.52
N THR A 240 2.85 16.28 -18.05
CA THR A 240 3.12 14.86 -17.75
C THR A 240 3.45 14.63 -16.27
N LYS A 241 3.68 13.36 -15.92
CA LYS A 241 4.15 12.94 -14.59
C LYS A 241 5.50 13.57 -14.20
N ASP A 242 6.40 13.81 -15.16
CA ASP A 242 7.74 14.34 -14.86
C ASP A 242 7.66 15.76 -14.26
N PHE A 243 6.80 16.61 -14.83
CA PHE A 243 6.55 17.93 -14.25
C PHE A 243 5.93 17.84 -12.84
N LEU A 244 4.98 16.93 -12.61
CA LEU A 244 4.43 16.71 -11.26
C LEU A 244 5.48 16.20 -10.27
N ASN A 245 6.42 15.35 -10.70
CA ASN A 245 7.52 14.91 -9.85
C ASN A 245 8.41 16.08 -9.42
N ASN A 246 8.77 16.96 -10.36
CA ASN A 246 9.59 18.14 -10.09
C ASN A 246 8.88 19.10 -9.11
N VAL A 247 7.60 19.40 -9.36
CA VAL A 247 6.78 20.23 -8.46
C VAL A 247 6.58 19.55 -7.10
N GLY A 248 6.40 18.23 -7.08
CA GLY A 248 6.27 17.45 -5.86
C GLY A 248 7.52 17.51 -5.00
N MET A 249 8.71 17.40 -5.62
CA MET A 249 10.00 17.52 -4.94
C MET A 249 10.20 18.94 -4.39
N TRP A 250 9.91 19.96 -5.21
CA TRP A 250 9.95 21.36 -4.80
C TRP A 250 8.99 21.65 -3.63
N GLY A 251 7.75 21.14 -3.68
CA GLY A 251 6.77 21.35 -2.61
C GLY A 251 7.18 20.62 -1.33
N SER A 252 7.72 19.40 -1.47
CA SER A 252 8.12 18.57 -0.35
C SER A 252 9.34 19.14 0.38
N SER A 253 10.27 19.82 -0.29
CA SER A 253 11.45 20.41 0.37
C SER A 253 11.08 21.40 1.48
N LYS A 254 9.91 22.03 1.36
CA LYS A 254 9.37 23.02 2.30
C LYS A 254 8.62 22.40 3.47
N THR A 255 8.05 21.21 3.28
CA THR A 255 7.18 20.56 4.27
C THR A 255 7.84 19.40 4.99
N SER A 256 8.76 18.68 4.33
CA SER A 256 9.48 17.52 4.85
C SER A 256 10.27 17.87 6.12
N MET A 257 10.14 17.01 7.13
CA MET A 257 10.91 17.14 8.37
C MET A 257 12.38 16.86 8.10
N PHE A 258 12.67 15.89 7.23
CA PHE A 258 14.04 15.54 6.83
C PHE A 258 14.71 16.69 6.06
N ALA A 259 14.01 17.28 5.09
CA ALA A 259 14.51 18.43 4.33
C ALA A 259 14.79 19.64 5.22
N LYS A 260 13.93 19.92 6.21
CA LYS A 260 14.14 20.99 7.20
C LYS A 260 15.35 20.72 8.07
N ALA A 261 15.50 19.50 8.59
CA ALA A 261 16.63 19.12 9.43
C ALA A 261 17.97 19.25 8.69
N LEU A 262 17.98 19.06 7.37
CA LEU A 262 19.15 19.19 6.51
C LEU A 262 19.28 20.58 5.84
N GLU A 263 18.39 21.52 6.14
CA GLU A 263 18.30 22.83 5.47
C GLU A 263 18.31 22.73 3.93
N LEU A 264 17.71 21.69 3.35
CA LEU A 264 17.75 21.43 1.91
C LEU A 264 17.11 22.55 1.10
N GLU A 265 16.06 23.20 1.62
CA GLU A 265 15.45 24.35 0.94
C GLU A 265 16.48 25.47 0.72
N THR A 266 17.29 25.79 1.73
CA THR A 266 18.36 26.80 1.61
C THR A 266 19.41 26.33 0.60
N ALA A 267 19.85 25.08 0.70
CA ALA A 267 20.84 24.51 -0.21
C ALA A 267 20.36 24.51 -1.68
N PHE A 268 19.10 24.17 -1.94
CA PHE A 268 18.50 24.20 -3.28
C PHE A 268 18.33 25.63 -3.79
N LYS A 269 17.90 26.57 -2.93
CA LYS A 269 17.82 28.00 -3.28
C LYS A 269 19.17 28.57 -3.71
N GLU A 270 20.28 28.08 -3.17
CA GLU A 270 21.62 28.53 -3.53
C GLU A 270 22.21 27.80 -4.74
N ASN A 271 21.97 26.50 -4.87
CA ASN A 271 22.75 25.63 -5.77
C ASN A 271 21.96 24.92 -6.87
N ASP A 272 20.62 24.95 -6.85
CA ASP A 272 19.78 24.26 -7.83
C ASP A 272 19.01 25.27 -8.73
N PRO A 273 19.46 25.48 -9.98
CA PRO A 273 18.82 26.39 -10.91
C PRO A 273 17.38 26.00 -11.28
N VAL A 274 17.05 24.70 -11.30
CA VAL A 274 15.69 24.22 -11.60
C VAL A 274 14.78 24.55 -10.44
N TYR A 275 15.25 24.35 -9.20
CA TYR A 275 14.54 24.75 -8.00
C TYR A 275 14.27 26.25 -7.96
N GLN A 276 15.27 27.08 -8.30
CA GLN A 276 15.13 28.54 -8.36
C GLN A 276 14.08 28.98 -9.38
N ALA A 277 14.11 28.39 -10.58
CA ALA A 277 13.13 28.67 -11.64
C ALA A 277 11.69 28.30 -11.20
N LEU A 278 11.51 27.14 -10.58
CA LEU A 278 10.21 26.74 -10.01
C LEU A 278 9.79 27.68 -8.87
N GLU A 279 10.68 28.00 -7.93
CA GLU A 279 10.41 28.88 -6.79
C GLU A 279 9.88 30.25 -7.26
N GLN A 280 10.51 30.83 -8.28
CA GLN A 280 10.14 32.14 -8.81
C GLN A 280 8.69 32.17 -9.30
N VAL A 281 8.25 31.14 -10.03
CA VAL A 281 6.89 31.09 -10.60
C VAL A 281 5.88 30.61 -9.56
N MET A 282 6.21 29.55 -8.82
CA MET A 282 5.27 28.83 -7.96
C MET A 282 4.95 29.56 -6.65
N THR A 283 5.76 30.54 -6.24
CA THR A 283 5.51 31.35 -5.03
C THR A 283 4.76 32.65 -5.29
N ASN A 284 4.46 33.00 -6.55
CA ASN A 284 3.73 34.21 -6.88
C ASN A 284 2.30 34.19 -6.28
N PRO A 285 1.97 35.07 -5.30
CA PRO A 285 0.68 35.04 -4.62
C PRO A 285 -0.51 35.33 -5.55
N GLU A 286 -0.32 36.13 -6.59
CA GLU A 286 -1.37 36.51 -7.55
C GLU A 286 -1.84 35.32 -8.40
N ASN A 287 -0.95 34.36 -8.60
CA ASN A 287 -1.16 33.18 -9.44
C ASN A 287 -1.54 31.92 -8.64
N ARG A 288 -1.68 32.00 -7.30
CA ARG A 288 -1.86 30.83 -6.43
C ARG A 288 -3.05 29.94 -6.81
N GLU A 289 -4.19 30.52 -7.12
CA GLU A 289 -5.39 29.79 -7.55
C GLU A 289 -5.22 29.16 -8.94
N ALA A 290 -4.59 29.88 -9.86
CA ALA A 290 -4.32 29.41 -11.21
C ALA A 290 -3.32 28.25 -11.21
N ILE A 291 -2.25 28.34 -10.41
CA ILE A 291 -1.29 27.25 -10.16
C ILE A 291 -2.03 26.03 -9.59
N THR A 292 -2.87 26.22 -8.58
CA THR A 292 -3.64 25.11 -7.98
C THR A 292 -4.54 24.42 -9.01
N SER A 293 -5.22 25.21 -9.85
CA SER A 293 -6.11 24.70 -10.90
C SER A 293 -5.34 23.98 -12.00
N LEU A 294 -4.18 24.50 -12.41
CA LEU A 294 -3.26 23.86 -13.36
C LEU A 294 -2.76 22.52 -12.82
N LEU A 295 -2.29 22.47 -11.56
CA LEU A 295 -1.82 21.22 -10.96
C LEU A 295 -2.94 20.17 -10.84
N ASN A 296 -4.16 20.57 -10.48
CA ASN A 296 -5.30 19.64 -10.44
C ASN A 296 -5.65 19.10 -11.84
N PHE A 297 -5.58 19.94 -12.86
CA PHE A 297 -5.73 19.53 -14.26
C PHE A 297 -4.66 18.53 -14.69
N ILE A 298 -3.38 18.81 -14.41
CA ILE A 298 -2.27 17.91 -14.76
C ILE A 298 -2.42 16.58 -14.01
N ARG A 299 -2.75 16.60 -12.71
CA ARG A 299 -3.03 15.37 -11.92
C ARG A 299 -4.15 14.55 -12.54
N LYS A 300 -5.28 15.17 -12.89
CA LYS A 300 -6.39 14.47 -13.56
C LYS A 300 -5.95 13.83 -14.87
N LYS A 301 -5.21 14.58 -15.69
CA LYS A 301 -4.68 14.09 -16.97
C LYS A 301 -3.75 12.90 -16.77
N VAL A 302 -2.79 13.00 -15.84
CA VAL A 302 -1.81 11.96 -15.53
C VAL A 302 -2.49 10.70 -14.97
N LEU A 303 -3.45 10.84 -14.05
CA LEU A 303 -4.21 9.71 -13.52
C LEU A 303 -4.94 8.92 -14.63
N LEU A 304 -5.57 9.62 -15.57
CA LEU A 304 -6.26 9.00 -16.70
C LEU A 304 -5.29 8.39 -17.74
N ALA A 305 -4.23 9.12 -18.08
CA ALA A 305 -3.31 8.76 -19.16
C ALA A 305 -2.25 7.73 -18.76
N ASP A 306 -1.67 7.88 -17.57
CA ASP A 306 -0.49 7.12 -17.13
C ASP A 306 -0.82 6.05 -16.09
N TYR A 307 -1.97 6.17 -15.41
CA TYR A 307 -2.40 5.20 -14.39
C TYR A 307 -3.71 4.49 -14.75
N ASN A 308 -4.43 4.93 -15.79
CA ASN A 308 -5.77 4.44 -16.13
C ASN A 308 -6.75 4.49 -14.93
N MET A 309 -6.50 5.42 -14.01
CA MET A 309 -7.30 5.66 -12.81
C MET A 309 -8.19 6.87 -13.04
N ASP A 310 -9.49 6.70 -12.80
CA ASP A 310 -10.47 7.76 -12.93
C ASP A 310 -10.55 8.53 -11.59
N PRO A 311 -10.18 9.82 -11.56
CA PRO A 311 -10.23 10.62 -10.35
C PRO A 311 -11.64 10.75 -9.75
N GLN A 312 -12.69 10.65 -10.57
CA GLN A 312 -14.07 10.66 -10.10
C GLN A 312 -14.39 9.37 -9.35
N LEU A 313 -13.97 8.21 -9.86
CA LEU A 313 -14.08 6.94 -9.12
C LEU A 313 -13.21 6.94 -7.86
N MET A 314 -12.02 7.53 -7.90
CA MET A 314 -11.18 7.68 -6.69
C MET A 314 -11.91 8.49 -5.61
N TYR A 315 -12.57 9.60 -5.97
CA TYR A 315 -13.40 10.38 -5.06
C TYR A 315 -14.59 9.57 -4.53
N GLU A 316 -15.36 8.94 -5.42
CA GLU A 316 -16.54 8.13 -5.03
C GLU A 316 -16.17 6.98 -4.11
N TYR A 317 -15.06 6.31 -4.41
CA TYR A 317 -14.61 5.19 -3.60
C TYR A 317 -14.22 5.66 -2.21
N MET A 318 -13.48 6.77 -2.12
CA MET A 318 -13.13 7.37 -0.83
C MET A 318 -14.39 7.79 -0.05
N ARG A 319 -15.35 8.44 -0.70
CA ARG A 319 -16.62 8.86 -0.07
C ARG A 319 -17.41 7.69 0.50
N ASP A 320 -17.45 6.58 -0.23
CA ASP A 320 -18.32 5.45 0.10
C ASP A 320 -17.65 4.40 1.00
N THR A 321 -16.31 4.34 1.04
CA THR A 321 -15.59 3.44 1.96
C THR A 321 -15.04 4.21 3.15
N GLY A 322 -13.99 5.00 2.97
CA GLY A 322 -13.33 5.65 4.10
C GLY A 322 -12.11 6.46 3.68
N PRO A 323 -11.25 6.84 4.64
CA PRO A 323 -10.13 7.76 4.41
C PRO A 323 -8.98 7.10 3.64
N VAL A 324 -9.21 6.73 2.38
CA VAL A 324 -8.23 6.08 1.51
C VAL A 324 -7.00 6.98 1.33
N ASP A 325 -5.82 6.41 1.58
CA ASP A 325 -4.54 7.03 1.24
C ASP A 325 -3.95 6.38 -0.02
N TRP A 326 -3.99 7.11 -1.14
CA TRP A 326 -3.56 6.61 -2.45
C TRP A 326 -2.05 6.31 -2.54
N ARG A 327 -1.27 6.69 -1.52
CA ARG A 327 0.15 6.32 -1.39
C ARG A 327 0.34 4.90 -0.86
N HIS A 328 -0.72 4.28 -0.34
CA HIS A 328 -0.70 2.90 0.15
C HIS A 328 -1.07 1.93 -0.99
N PRO A 329 -0.30 0.87 -1.30
CA PRO A 329 -0.62 -0.01 -2.43
C PRO A 329 -1.98 -0.73 -2.26
N GLN A 330 -2.42 -1.05 -1.04
CA GLN A 330 -3.77 -1.58 -0.79
C GLN A 330 -4.91 -0.63 -1.23
N ALA A 331 -4.69 0.68 -1.31
CA ALA A 331 -5.67 1.60 -1.89
C ALA A 331 -5.90 1.30 -3.38
N HIS A 332 -4.85 0.88 -4.08
CA HIS A 332 -4.93 0.46 -5.48
C HIS A 332 -5.58 -0.90 -5.61
N ALA A 333 -5.31 -1.82 -4.68
CA ALA A 333 -6.01 -3.09 -4.62
C ALA A 333 -7.53 -2.90 -4.46
N LEU A 334 -7.92 -2.02 -3.54
CA LEU A 334 -9.31 -1.59 -3.34
C LEU A 334 -9.89 -1.00 -4.64
N TYR A 335 -9.19 -0.05 -5.27
CA TYR A 335 -9.69 0.62 -6.48
C TYR A 335 -9.91 -0.36 -7.64
N TRP A 336 -8.93 -1.21 -7.96
CA TRP A 336 -9.05 -2.14 -9.09
C TRP A 336 -10.07 -3.22 -8.83
N SER A 337 -10.15 -3.73 -7.60
CA SER A 337 -11.16 -4.72 -7.24
C SER A 337 -12.58 -4.15 -7.30
N ARG A 338 -12.79 -2.94 -6.75
CA ARG A 338 -14.11 -2.28 -6.79
C ARG A 338 -14.52 -1.90 -8.22
N LYS A 339 -13.58 -1.43 -9.04
CA LYS A 339 -13.81 -1.21 -10.48
C LYS A 339 -14.15 -2.52 -11.20
N GLY A 340 -13.50 -3.62 -10.82
CA GLY A 340 -13.86 -4.97 -11.25
C GLY A 340 -15.32 -5.33 -10.95
N SER A 341 -15.78 -5.11 -9.72
CA SER A 341 -17.17 -5.39 -9.34
C SER A 341 -18.18 -4.51 -10.11
N GLN A 342 -17.82 -3.25 -10.41
CA GLN A 342 -18.71 -2.32 -11.13
C GLN A 342 -18.83 -2.59 -12.63
N PHE A 343 -17.76 -3.02 -13.30
CA PHE A 343 -17.71 -3.10 -14.77
C PHE A 343 -17.47 -4.52 -15.31
N GLY A 344 -17.00 -5.45 -14.47
CA GLY A 344 -16.63 -6.81 -14.86
C GLY A 344 -17.59 -7.91 -14.38
N ASP A 345 -18.39 -7.68 -13.34
CA ASP A 345 -19.25 -8.71 -12.72
C ASP A 345 -20.32 -9.21 -13.68
N ASP A 346 -21.02 -8.30 -14.39
CA ASP A 346 -22.17 -8.62 -15.25
C ASP A 346 -21.88 -9.72 -16.28
N ARG A 347 -20.64 -9.84 -16.75
CA ARG A 347 -20.23 -10.85 -17.74
C ARG A 347 -20.02 -12.25 -17.17
N ASN A 348 -19.88 -12.34 -15.86
CA ASN A 348 -19.60 -13.57 -15.15
C ASN A 348 -20.85 -14.12 -14.44
N GLN A 349 -21.90 -13.32 -14.24
CA GLN A 349 -23.12 -13.78 -13.53
C GLN A 349 -23.84 -14.94 -14.24
N ASP A 350 -23.84 -14.96 -15.58
CA ASP A 350 -24.52 -16.00 -16.37
C ASP A 350 -23.64 -17.24 -16.67
N GLN A 351 -22.37 -17.24 -16.25
CA GLN A 351 -21.46 -18.38 -16.43
C GLN A 351 -21.55 -19.32 -15.24
N GLU A 352 -21.59 -20.64 -15.49
CA GLU A 352 -21.73 -21.68 -14.45
C GLU A 352 -20.68 -21.53 -13.32
N ASP A 353 -19.45 -21.15 -13.66
CA ASP A 353 -18.35 -20.90 -12.70
C ASP A 353 -18.09 -19.42 -12.41
N GLY A 354 -18.84 -18.50 -13.04
CA GLY A 354 -18.51 -17.07 -12.98
C GLY A 354 -18.81 -16.44 -11.62
N ILE A 355 -19.73 -17.00 -10.83
CA ILE A 355 -19.98 -16.58 -9.44
C ILE A 355 -18.73 -16.68 -8.57
N TYR A 356 -17.87 -17.69 -8.77
CA TYR A 356 -16.64 -17.85 -7.99
C TYR A 356 -15.62 -16.77 -8.32
N LYS A 357 -15.60 -16.27 -9.56
CA LYS A 357 -14.74 -15.14 -9.94
C LYS A 357 -15.19 -13.85 -9.26
N VAL A 358 -16.50 -13.62 -9.16
CA VAL A 358 -17.08 -12.47 -8.45
C VAL A 358 -16.76 -12.54 -6.96
N ILE A 359 -17.01 -13.68 -6.31
CA ILE A 359 -16.68 -13.90 -4.89
C ILE A 359 -15.19 -13.67 -4.63
N ASN A 360 -14.32 -14.19 -5.51
CA ASN A 360 -12.87 -14.00 -5.37
C ASN A 360 -12.46 -12.53 -5.51
N ASN A 361 -13.08 -11.78 -6.42
CA ASN A 361 -12.84 -10.35 -6.54
C ASN A 361 -13.29 -9.60 -5.28
N ASP A 362 -14.51 -9.85 -4.80
CA ASP A 362 -15.02 -9.22 -3.57
C ASP A 362 -14.15 -9.55 -2.33
N ARG A 363 -13.55 -10.76 -2.30
CA ARG A 363 -12.56 -11.13 -1.28
C ARG A 363 -11.31 -10.25 -1.34
N HIS A 364 -10.79 -9.93 -2.53
CA HIS A 364 -9.67 -8.98 -2.66
C HIS A 364 -10.04 -7.58 -2.16
N LEU A 365 -11.26 -7.12 -2.44
CA LEU A 365 -11.76 -5.82 -1.98
C LEU A 365 -11.80 -5.75 -0.45
N ILE A 366 -12.46 -6.69 0.23
CA ILE A 366 -12.54 -6.66 1.70
C ILE A 366 -11.17 -6.85 2.37
N HIS A 367 -10.28 -7.66 1.80
CA HIS A 367 -8.91 -7.77 2.31
C HIS A 367 -8.11 -6.47 2.17
N ALA A 368 -8.25 -5.76 1.05
CA ALA A 368 -7.61 -4.46 0.88
C ALA A 368 -8.11 -3.46 1.94
N MET A 369 -9.42 -3.44 2.22
CA MET A 369 -10.02 -2.61 3.26
C MET A 369 -9.50 -2.98 4.66
N GLN A 370 -9.37 -4.26 5.00
CA GLN A 370 -8.79 -4.72 6.27
C GLN A 370 -7.32 -4.30 6.42
N SER A 371 -6.54 -4.38 5.35
CA SER A 371 -5.15 -3.93 5.38
C SER A 371 -5.06 -2.42 5.56
N LEU A 372 -5.94 -1.64 4.90
CA LEU A 372 -6.04 -0.19 5.10
C LEU A 372 -6.49 0.17 6.53
N ALA A 373 -7.33 -0.64 7.18
CA ALA A 373 -7.65 -0.44 8.60
C ALA A 373 -6.42 -0.59 9.51
N ARG A 374 -5.50 -1.49 9.15
CA ARG A 374 -4.29 -1.79 9.94
C ARG A 374 -3.13 -0.84 9.67
N THR A 375 -2.97 -0.39 8.42
CA THR A 375 -1.77 0.36 7.98
C THR A 375 -2.07 1.52 7.03
N GLY A 376 -3.33 1.90 6.85
CA GLY A 376 -3.76 2.86 5.83
C GLY A 376 -3.40 4.32 6.12
N SER A 377 -3.04 4.67 7.35
CA SER A 377 -2.54 6.01 7.67
C SER A 377 -1.03 6.06 7.40
N MET A 378 -0.61 6.87 6.42
CA MET A 378 0.77 6.89 5.91
C MET A 378 1.49 8.20 6.26
N ASN A 379 2.73 8.08 6.76
CA ASN A 379 3.71 9.15 6.77
C ASN A 379 4.77 8.85 5.71
N VAL A 380 4.99 9.79 4.79
CA VAL A 380 5.91 9.63 3.66
C VAL A 380 6.80 10.86 3.60
N ASP A 381 8.12 10.64 3.63
CA ASP A 381 9.11 11.68 3.39
C ASP A 381 9.90 11.32 2.12
N PRO A 382 9.78 12.08 1.01
CA PRO A 382 10.43 11.73 -0.25
C PRO A 382 11.95 11.95 -0.26
N PHE A 383 12.50 12.64 0.75
CA PHE A 383 13.95 12.84 0.93
C PHE A 383 14.57 11.81 1.85
N SER A 384 13.76 11.07 2.61
CA SER A 384 14.25 9.92 3.37
C SER A 384 14.36 8.67 2.48
N ASN A 385 15.34 7.82 2.78
CA ASN A 385 15.45 6.47 2.24
C ASN A 385 14.71 5.43 3.11
N ASP A 386 14.03 5.87 4.17
CA ASP A 386 13.30 5.00 5.08
C ASP A 386 11.98 4.51 4.45
N ASN A 387 11.44 3.44 5.02
CA ASN A 387 10.10 3.00 4.66
C ASN A 387 9.06 3.99 5.18
N PRO A 388 7.94 4.16 4.45
CA PRO A 388 6.87 5.03 4.92
C PRO A 388 6.34 4.54 6.28
N GLY A 389 6.16 5.46 7.22
CA GLY A 389 5.50 5.17 8.49
C GLY A 389 4.04 4.79 8.22
N ARG A 390 3.56 3.72 8.88
CA ARG A 390 2.19 3.21 8.68
C ARG A 390 1.52 2.98 10.02
N LEU A 391 0.30 3.48 10.15
CA LEU A 391 -0.48 3.39 11.38
C LEU A 391 -1.88 2.82 11.09
N SER A 392 -2.48 2.24 12.11
CA SER A 392 -3.88 1.82 12.07
C SER A 392 -4.82 3.02 12.07
N ASP A 393 -6.00 2.85 11.51
CA ASP A 393 -7.04 3.87 11.45
C ASP A 393 -8.40 3.27 11.83
N ASN A 394 -8.85 3.60 13.04
CA ASN A 394 -10.08 3.05 13.64
C ASN A 394 -11.35 3.47 12.88
N ARG A 395 -11.28 4.46 11.98
CA ARG A 395 -12.43 4.87 11.13
C ARG A 395 -12.89 3.77 10.18
N TRP A 396 -12.04 2.78 9.88
CA TRP A 396 -12.37 1.68 8.99
C TRP A 396 -13.26 0.60 9.62
N ILE A 397 -13.43 0.57 10.95
CA ILE A 397 -14.17 -0.49 11.65
C ILE A 397 -15.63 -0.53 11.19
N ASP A 398 -16.34 0.60 11.29
CA ASP A 398 -17.76 0.69 10.95
C ASP A 398 -17.99 0.47 9.44
N VAL A 399 -17.02 0.91 8.62
CA VAL A 399 -17.03 0.74 7.15
C VAL A 399 -16.95 -0.73 6.77
N LEU A 400 -16.02 -1.46 7.39
CA LEU A 400 -15.80 -2.88 7.13
C LEU A 400 -16.97 -3.73 7.57
N GLU A 401 -17.57 -3.40 8.72
CA GLU A 401 -18.76 -4.08 9.20
C GLU A 401 -19.95 -3.88 8.26
N LYS A 402 -20.24 -2.65 7.84
CA LYS A 402 -21.29 -2.38 6.86
C LYS A 402 -21.05 -3.14 5.56
N TYR A 403 -19.83 -3.09 5.03
CA TYR A 403 -19.48 -3.75 3.78
C TYR A 403 -19.54 -5.28 3.90
N PHE A 404 -19.21 -5.85 5.06
CA PHE A 404 -19.41 -7.28 5.32
C PHE A 404 -20.89 -7.68 5.17
N MET A 405 -21.81 -6.91 5.75
CA MET A 405 -23.25 -7.19 5.62
C MET A 405 -23.70 -7.14 4.15
N GLU A 406 -23.22 -6.16 3.39
CA GLU A 406 -23.48 -6.08 1.94
C GLU A 406 -22.98 -7.33 1.19
N LEU A 407 -21.79 -7.85 1.54
CA LEU A 407 -21.24 -9.07 0.94
C LEU A 407 -22.00 -10.32 1.36
N TYR A 408 -22.39 -10.42 2.63
CA TYR A 408 -23.17 -11.54 3.14
C TYR A 408 -24.50 -11.64 2.38
N ASP A 409 -25.21 -10.52 2.22
CA ASP A 409 -26.46 -10.44 1.45
C ASP A 409 -26.24 -10.72 -0.04
N LYS A 410 -25.19 -10.14 -0.65
CA LYS A 410 -24.85 -10.35 -2.07
C LYS A 410 -24.65 -11.82 -2.40
N HIS A 411 -23.99 -12.58 -1.52
CA HIS A 411 -23.58 -13.96 -1.76
C HIS A 411 -24.40 -15.01 -1.01
N TYR A 412 -25.45 -14.61 -0.30
CA TYR A 412 -26.29 -15.49 0.54
C TYR A 412 -26.82 -16.72 -0.23
N LYS A 413 -27.25 -16.54 -1.48
CA LYS A 413 -27.83 -17.61 -2.32
C LYS A 413 -26.79 -18.40 -3.12
N SER A 414 -25.51 -18.05 -3.02
CA SER A 414 -24.45 -18.71 -3.80
C SER A 414 -24.22 -20.15 -3.33
N ARG A 415 -24.10 -21.09 -4.29
CA ARG A 415 -23.86 -22.51 -3.99
C ARG A 415 -22.58 -22.69 -3.18
N GLY A 416 -22.63 -23.55 -2.15
CA GLY A 416 -21.47 -23.87 -1.32
C GLY A 416 -21.15 -22.84 -0.23
N ALA A 417 -22.18 -22.18 0.33
CA ALA A 417 -22.05 -21.26 1.46
C ALA A 417 -21.25 -19.98 1.12
N GLY A 418 -21.59 -19.35 -0.01
CA GLY A 418 -20.86 -18.17 -0.50
C GLY A 418 -20.95 -16.93 0.39
N GLY A 419 -22.03 -16.75 1.17
CA GLY A 419 -22.09 -15.73 2.22
C GLY A 419 -21.20 -16.09 3.43
N ASP A 420 -21.22 -17.37 3.83
CA ASP A 420 -20.49 -17.87 4.99
C ASP A 420 -18.97 -17.88 4.80
N THR A 421 -18.45 -17.85 3.56
CA THR A 421 -17.00 -17.63 3.37
C THR A 421 -16.54 -16.27 3.91
N PHE A 422 -17.43 -15.31 4.14
CA PHE A 422 -17.09 -13.99 4.68
C PHE A 422 -17.26 -13.89 6.20
N THR A 423 -18.04 -14.78 6.84
CA THR A 423 -18.34 -14.69 8.28
C THR A 423 -17.10 -14.84 9.14
N ASN A 424 -16.27 -15.85 8.86
CA ASN A 424 -14.98 -16.04 9.53
C ASN A 424 -14.06 -14.81 9.37
N PHE A 425 -14.10 -14.12 8.22
CA PHE A 425 -13.29 -12.93 8.01
C PHE A 425 -13.78 -11.75 8.86
N HIS A 426 -15.09 -11.60 8.98
CA HIS A 426 -15.71 -10.56 9.81
C HIS A 426 -15.49 -10.82 11.30
N GLU A 427 -15.79 -12.02 11.77
CA GLU A 427 -15.62 -12.44 13.18
C GLU A 427 -14.19 -12.20 13.67
N ASN A 428 -13.18 -12.62 12.89
CA ASN A 428 -11.77 -12.40 13.22
C ASN A 428 -11.38 -10.92 13.21
N PHE A 429 -11.89 -10.14 12.27
CA PHE A 429 -11.59 -8.71 12.19
C PHE A 429 -12.20 -7.95 13.38
N MET A 430 -13.48 -8.18 13.67
CA MET A 430 -14.19 -7.51 14.75
C MET A 430 -13.66 -7.93 16.11
N THR A 431 -13.30 -9.20 16.32
CA THR A 431 -12.60 -9.65 17.54
C THR A 431 -11.31 -8.85 17.78
N ARG A 432 -10.51 -8.64 16.74
CA ARG A 432 -9.30 -7.81 16.84
C ARG A 432 -9.62 -6.32 17.07
N ALA A 433 -10.70 -5.83 16.47
CA ALA A 433 -11.17 -4.46 16.67
C ALA A 433 -11.56 -4.21 18.13
N VAL A 434 -12.28 -5.14 18.78
CA VAL A 434 -12.60 -5.09 20.23
C VAL A 434 -11.33 -4.94 21.06
N CYS A 435 -10.34 -5.82 20.85
CA CYS A 435 -9.09 -5.76 21.60
C CYS A 435 -8.31 -4.46 21.36
N ASN A 436 -8.30 -3.96 20.12
CA ASN A 436 -7.60 -2.71 19.79
C ASN A 436 -8.27 -1.47 20.40
N LEU A 437 -9.61 -1.39 20.32
CA LEU A 437 -10.38 -0.29 20.90
C LEU A 437 -10.30 -0.28 22.43
N PHE A 438 -10.35 -1.46 23.05
CA PHE A 438 -10.16 -1.58 24.49
C PHE A 438 -8.77 -1.07 24.92
N ARG A 439 -7.72 -1.44 24.17
CA ARG A 439 -6.34 -1.01 24.43
C ARG A 439 -6.11 0.48 24.18
N SER A 440 -6.92 1.13 23.33
CA SER A 440 -6.88 2.57 23.09
C SER A 440 -7.83 3.37 23.98
N GLY A 441 -8.38 2.76 25.04
CA GLY A 441 -9.28 3.41 25.98
C GLY A 441 -10.73 3.59 25.49
N GLU A 442 -11.07 3.18 24.26
CA GLU A 442 -12.42 3.26 23.67
C GLU A 442 -13.33 2.10 24.15
N THR A 443 -13.42 1.89 25.47
CA THR A 443 -14.07 0.71 26.06
C THR A 443 -15.56 0.60 25.76
N ALA A 444 -16.30 1.71 25.72
CA ALA A 444 -17.73 1.71 25.38
C ALA A 444 -17.97 1.20 23.95
N ARG A 445 -17.14 1.61 23.00
CA ARG A 445 -17.21 1.18 21.60
C ARG A 445 -16.75 -0.27 21.43
N ALA A 446 -15.74 -0.68 22.19
CA ALA A 446 -15.31 -2.08 22.23
C ALA A 446 -16.43 -3.00 22.74
N GLN A 447 -17.18 -2.59 23.78
CA GLN A 447 -18.35 -3.32 24.28
C GLN A 447 -19.44 -3.43 23.20
N GLU A 448 -19.75 -2.33 22.51
CA GLU A 448 -20.78 -2.33 21.45
C GLU A 448 -20.47 -3.32 20.32
N ILE A 449 -19.20 -3.47 19.96
CA ILE A 449 -18.77 -4.44 18.95
C ILE A 449 -18.81 -5.87 19.52
N LEU A 450 -18.45 -6.07 20.79
CA LEU A 450 -18.54 -7.37 21.44
C LEU A 450 -20.00 -7.85 21.54
N ASP A 451 -20.93 -6.97 21.88
CA ASP A 451 -22.37 -7.27 21.92
C ASP A 451 -22.89 -7.67 20.53
N ARG A 452 -22.43 -6.99 19.48
CA ARG A 452 -22.76 -7.34 18.08
C ARG A 452 -22.14 -8.67 17.65
N LEU A 453 -20.92 -8.98 18.09
CA LEU A 453 -20.32 -10.30 17.88
C LEU A 453 -21.15 -11.40 18.57
N ASP A 454 -21.68 -11.14 19.77
CA ASP A 454 -22.56 -12.08 20.47
C ASP A 454 -23.89 -12.28 19.74
N GLU A 455 -24.49 -11.21 19.23
CA GLU A 455 -25.71 -11.27 18.44
C GLU A 455 -25.53 -12.09 17.14
N LEU A 456 -24.40 -11.94 16.44
CA LEU A 456 -24.16 -12.58 15.15
C LEU A 456 -23.61 -14.00 15.26
N TYR A 457 -22.69 -14.24 16.22
CA TYR A 457 -21.87 -15.46 16.28
C TYR A 457 -21.84 -16.11 17.67
N GLY A 458 -22.36 -15.44 18.70
CA GLY A 458 -22.45 -15.94 20.07
C GLY A 458 -23.84 -16.49 20.36
N THR A 459 -24.54 -15.89 21.31
CA THR A 459 -25.86 -16.36 21.72
C THR A 459 -26.93 -16.27 20.63
N GLY A 460 -26.80 -15.30 19.71
CA GLY A 460 -27.73 -15.12 18.58
C GLY A 460 -27.33 -15.90 17.31
N GLY A 461 -26.17 -16.56 17.31
CA GLY A 461 -25.66 -17.32 16.18
C GLY A 461 -26.49 -18.57 15.85
N VAL A 462 -26.28 -19.12 14.64
CA VAL A 462 -26.96 -20.35 14.17
C VAL A 462 -26.71 -21.53 15.12
N VAL A 463 -25.49 -21.64 15.64
CA VAL A 463 -25.14 -22.54 16.74
C VAL A 463 -24.79 -21.66 17.93
N PRO A 464 -25.68 -21.56 18.95
CA PRO A 464 -25.46 -20.66 20.08
C PRO A 464 -24.16 -20.99 20.82
N SER A 465 -23.38 -19.94 21.11
CA SER A 465 -22.12 -20.01 21.84
C SER A 465 -22.04 -18.90 22.89
N LEU A 466 -21.46 -19.18 24.06
CA LEU A 466 -21.25 -18.16 25.10
C LEU A 466 -19.93 -17.39 24.94
N GLN A 467 -19.20 -17.61 23.85
CA GLN A 467 -17.85 -17.09 23.64
C GLN A 467 -17.74 -15.56 23.65
N TYR A 468 -18.84 -14.84 23.37
CA TYR A 468 -18.89 -13.36 23.38
C TYR A 468 -19.72 -12.81 24.54
N ALA A 469 -20.46 -13.68 25.25
CA ALA A 469 -21.31 -13.33 26.39
C ALA A 469 -20.52 -13.30 27.71
N VAL A 470 -19.40 -12.58 27.70
CA VAL A 470 -18.47 -12.41 28.84
C VAL A 470 -18.17 -10.91 29.04
N PRO A 471 -17.78 -10.48 30.25
CA PRO A 471 -17.34 -9.10 30.46
C PRO A 471 -16.21 -8.70 29.50
N LEU A 472 -16.22 -7.48 28.97
CA LEU A 472 -15.26 -7.02 27.96
C LEU A 472 -13.79 -7.17 28.37
N ASP A 473 -13.48 -6.86 29.63
CA ASP A 473 -12.13 -7.03 30.18
C ASP A 473 -11.72 -8.51 30.19
N VAL A 474 -12.63 -9.40 30.58
CA VAL A 474 -12.43 -10.86 30.54
C VAL A 474 -12.30 -11.35 29.10
N PHE A 475 -13.12 -10.88 28.16
CA PHE A 475 -13.02 -11.25 26.75
C PHE A 475 -11.65 -10.87 26.18
N VAL A 476 -11.24 -9.62 26.38
CA VAL A 476 -9.94 -9.14 25.90
C VAL A 476 -8.82 -9.91 26.58
N GLN A 477 -8.96 -10.19 27.88
CA GLN A 477 -8.02 -11.00 28.63
C GLN A 477 -7.91 -12.41 28.05
N GLU A 478 -9.00 -13.16 27.89
CA GLU A 478 -9.03 -14.51 27.31
C GLU A 478 -8.43 -14.52 25.90
N LYS A 479 -8.91 -13.65 25.00
CA LYS A 479 -8.37 -13.57 23.62
C LYS A 479 -6.89 -13.20 23.56
N THR A 480 -6.40 -12.45 24.55
CA THR A 480 -4.99 -12.06 24.63
C THR A 480 -4.16 -13.16 25.31
N TYR A 481 -4.65 -13.76 26.39
CA TYR A 481 -3.89 -14.63 27.29
C TYR A 481 -3.98 -16.11 26.91
N ASP A 482 -5.12 -16.61 26.42
CA ASP A 482 -5.22 -17.98 25.89
C ASP A 482 -4.26 -18.19 24.72
N ALA A 483 -4.14 -17.17 23.86
CA ALA A 483 -3.14 -17.16 22.77
C ALA A 483 -1.71 -17.31 23.29
N TYR A 484 -1.42 -16.81 24.49
CA TYR A 484 -0.09 -16.90 25.10
C TYR A 484 0.14 -18.20 25.85
N ILE A 485 -0.89 -18.93 26.26
CA ILE A 485 -0.72 -20.26 26.84
C ILE A 485 -0.23 -21.24 25.78
N ASP A 486 -0.82 -21.19 24.58
CA ASP A 486 -0.42 -22.02 23.44
C ASP A 486 0.93 -21.56 22.86
N GLU A 487 1.16 -20.25 22.77
CA GLU A 487 2.40 -19.67 22.26
C GLU A 487 2.99 -18.60 23.22
N PRO A 488 3.66 -19.02 24.32
CA PRO A 488 4.23 -18.09 25.32
C PRO A 488 5.15 -17.00 24.77
N TRP A 489 5.85 -17.27 23.67
CA TRP A 489 6.73 -16.27 23.04
C TRP A 489 5.95 -15.11 22.39
N THR A 490 4.67 -15.32 22.05
CA THR A 490 3.79 -14.30 21.49
C THR A 490 3.51 -13.20 22.52
N ALA A 491 3.45 -13.52 23.82
CA ALA A 491 3.33 -12.53 24.89
C ALA A 491 4.50 -11.53 24.91
N TYR A 492 5.72 -12.04 24.80
CA TYR A 492 6.91 -11.21 24.72
C TYR A 492 6.86 -10.32 23.47
N ASN A 493 6.55 -10.89 22.31
CA ASN A 493 6.47 -10.15 21.06
C ASN A 493 5.40 -9.04 21.09
N ASP A 494 4.24 -9.29 21.69
CA ASP A 494 3.17 -8.30 21.82
C ASP A 494 3.56 -7.16 22.76
N VAL A 495 4.24 -7.47 23.87
CA VAL A 495 4.82 -6.44 24.75
C VAL A 495 5.85 -5.61 24.02
N GLN A 496 6.75 -6.24 23.26
CA GLN A 496 7.72 -5.52 22.43
C GLN A 496 6.99 -4.60 21.44
N SER A 497 5.98 -5.11 20.73
CA SER A 497 5.22 -4.35 19.73
C SER A 497 4.48 -3.14 20.35
N VAL A 498 3.78 -3.36 21.46
CA VAL A 498 3.01 -2.32 22.16
C VAL A 498 3.94 -1.27 22.75
N LEU A 499 5.10 -1.66 23.30
CA LEU A 499 6.10 -0.72 23.80
C LEU A 499 6.78 0.05 22.66
N VAL A 500 7.10 -0.60 21.53
CA VAL A 500 7.63 0.09 20.33
C VAL A 500 6.63 1.16 19.89
N ARG A 501 5.34 0.82 19.83
CA ARG A 501 4.26 1.78 19.56
C ARG A 501 4.20 2.89 20.62
N GLY A 502 4.24 2.56 21.90
CA GLY A 502 4.22 3.52 23.00
C GLY A 502 5.34 4.55 22.90
N PHE A 503 6.58 4.09 22.65
CA PHE A 503 7.72 5.00 22.49
C PHE A 503 7.65 5.78 21.18
N ARG A 504 7.34 5.13 20.05
CA ARG A 504 7.28 5.82 18.76
C ARG A 504 6.10 6.77 18.68
N GLU A 505 4.88 6.27 18.80
CA GLU A 505 3.69 7.11 18.68
C GLU A 505 3.50 8.03 19.87
N GLY A 506 3.67 7.50 21.09
CA GLY A 506 3.40 8.25 22.30
C GLY A 506 4.37 9.42 22.50
N LEU A 507 5.68 9.21 22.27
CA LEU A 507 6.67 10.27 22.46
C LEU A 507 6.87 11.13 21.19
N LEU A 508 6.98 10.54 19.99
CA LEU A 508 7.22 11.32 18.78
C LEU A 508 6.05 12.23 18.40
N PHE A 509 4.81 11.77 18.60
CA PHE A 509 3.60 12.56 18.31
C PHE A 509 2.99 13.24 19.53
N ASN A 510 3.68 13.20 20.69
CA ASN A 510 3.24 13.83 21.94
C ASN A 510 1.84 13.36 22.39
N ARG A 511 1.63 12.05 22.38
CA ARG A 511 0.42 11.35 22.83
C ARG A 511 0.77 10.46 24.03
N THR A 512 1.10 11.08 25.16
CA THR A 512 1.65 10.39 26.34
C THR A 512 0.76 9.26 26.87
N GLU A 513 -0.56 9.40 26.70
CA GLU A 513 -1.57 8.38 27.01
C GLU A 513 -1.24 7.00 26.39
N ILE A 514 -0.77 6.98 25.13
CA ILE A 514 -0.41 5.73 24.42
C ILE A 514 0.78 5.04 25.09
N LEU A 515 1.77 5.82 25.58
CA LEU A 515 2.91 5.26 26.31
C LEU A 515 2.47 4.72 27.67
N GLU A 516 1.60 5.44 28.38
CA GLU A 516 1.08 5.00 29.68
C GLU A 516 0.31 3.68 29.57
N GLU A 517 -0.55 3.55 28.56
CA GLU A 517 -1.27 2.32 28.23
C GLU A 517 -0.30 1.18 27.88
N ALA A 518 0.73 1.46 27.07
CA ALA A 518 1.72 0.46 26.70
C ALA A 518 2.51 -0.07 27.91
N LEU A 519 2.94 0.84 28.79
CA LEU A 519 3.62 0.50 30.03
C LEU A 519 2.70 -0.27 30.99
N LYS A 520 1.42 0.11 31.05
CA LYS A 520 0.41 -0.61 31.84
C LYS A 520 0.22 -2.03 31.32
N PHE A 521 0.03 -2.21 30.01
CA PHE A 521 -0.13 -3.51 29.38
C PHE A 521 1.06 -4.44 29.66
N ALA A 522 2.29 -3.93 29.48
CA ALA A 522 3.50 -4.70 29.78
C ALA A 522 3.54 -5.14 31.25
N ARG A 523 3.22 -4.24 32.19
CA ARG A 523 3.16 -4.57 33.62
C ARG A 523 2.09 -5.60 33.94
N ASP A 524 0.87 -5.39 33.45
CA ASP A 524 -0.29 -6.26 33.75
C ASP A 524 -0.03 -7.68 33.22
N LEU A 525 0.58 -7.81 32.04
CA LEU A 525 0.94 -9.11 31.47
C LEU A 525 2.04 -9.82 32.28
N THR A 526 3.07 -9.08 32.71
CA THR A 526 4.10 -9.62 33.61
C THR A 526 3.51 -10.10 34.93
N ILE A 527 2.58 -9.34 35.52
CA ILE A 527 1.88 -9.73 36.76
C ILE A 527 1.03 -10.97 36.54
N TYR A 528 0.31 -11.05 35.41
CA TYR A 528 -0.49 -12.21 35.05
C TYR A 528 0.36 -13.48 35.03
N PHE A 529 1.51 -13.47 34.36
CA PHE A 529 2.40 -14.64 34.36
C PHE A 529 3.06 -14.93 35.71
N LYS A 530 3.38 -13.90 36.50
CA LYS A 530 3.91 -14.08 37.88
C LYS A 530 2.90 -14.70 38.84
N THR A 531 1.61 -14.54 38.59
CA THR A 531 0.52 -14.99 39.46
C THR A 531 -0.19 -16.24 38.95
N SER A 532 0.05 -16.63 37.70
CA SER A 532 -0.51 -17.82 37.08
C SER A 532 0.28 -19.07 37.48
N ASP A 533 -0.41 -20.12 37.94
CA ASP A 533 0.19 -21.39 38.42
C ASP A 533 0.64 -22.32 37.27
N HIS A 534 0.93 -21.76 36.10
CA HIS A 534 1.11 -22.49 34.83
C HIS A 534 2.58 -22.49 34.37
N ASP A 535 3.48 -23.09 35.15
CA ASP A 535 4.87 -23.31 34.72
C ASP A 535 5.01 -24.64 33.97
N TYR A 536 5.08 -24.58 32.65
CA TYR A 536 5.33 -25.74 31.80
C TYR A 536 6.84 -25.96 31.65
N VAL A 537 7.33 -26.99 32.33
CA VAL A 537 8.70 -27.47 32.20
C VAL A 537 8.81 -28.33 30.95
N ASN A 538 9.70 -27.98 30.02
CA ASN A 538 9.94 -28.80 28.83
C ASN A 538 10.59 -30.15 29.23
N LYS A 539 10.65 -31.12 28.30
CA LYS A 539 11.27 -32.45 28.56
C LYS A 539 12.75 -32.41 28.95
N PHE A 540 13.39 -31.25 28.91
CA PHE A 540 14.78 -30.99 29.26
C PHE A 540 14.95 -30.26 30.61
N GLY A 541 13.85 -29.95 31.30
CA GLY A 541 13.89 -29.35 32.63
C GLY A 541 13.88 -27.82 32.68
N GLU A 542 13.71 -27.13 31.54
CA GLU A 542 13.66 -25.65 31.49
C GLU A 542 12.21 -25.15 31.62
N GLY A 543 11.98 -24.23 32.55
CA GLY A 543 10.71 -23.56 32.77
C GLY A 543 10.49 -22.48 31.71
N ARG A 544 9.63 -22.76 30.72
CA ARG A 544 9.39 -21.82 29.61
C ARG A 544 8.77 -20.50 30.09
N MET A 545 8.05 -20.52 31.22
CA MET A 545 7.34 -19.36 31.76
C MET A 545 8.20 -18.51 32.69
N SER A 546 9.07 -19.13 33.50
CA SER A 546 10.00 -18.41 34.40
C SER A 546 11.00 -17.54 33.64
N ASP A 547 11.51 -18.05 32.51
CA ASP A 547 12.45 -17.33 31.66
C ASP A 547 11.74 -16.16 30.95
N LEU A 548 10.54 -16.40 30.42
CA LEU A 548 9.70 -15.38 29.78
C LEU A 548 9.40 -14.20 30.72
N VAL A 549 9.02 -14.49 31.97
CA VAL A 549 8.74 -13.45 32.99
C VAL A 549 9.97 -12.58 33.25
N SER A 550 11.15 -13.20 33.28
CA SER A 550 12.42 -12.49 33.47
C SER A 550 12.74 -11.53 32.31
N ASP A 551 12.37 -11.91 31.08
CA ASP A 551 12.53 -11.09 29.88
C ASP A 551 11.47 -9.97 29.78
N LEU A 552 10.23 -10.25 30.21
CA LEU A 552 9.18 -9.24 30.31
C LEU A 552 9.54 -8.10 31.28
N ASP A 553 10.19 -8.42 32.41
CA ASP A 553 10.69 -7.41 33.37
C ASP A 553 11.74 -6.46 32.76
N LYS A 554 12.50 -6.91 31.75
CA LYS A 554 13.53 -6.11 31.06
C LYS A 554 13.01 -5.40 29.80
N SER A 555 11.84 -5.79 29.30
CA SER A 555 11.33 -5.40 27.99
C SER A 555 11.25 -3.88 27.78
N ILE A 556 10.94 -3.09 28.82
CA ILE A 556 10.89 -1.62 28.71
C ILE A 556 12.26 -1.06 28.29
N MET A 557 13.34 -1.50 28.95
CA MET A 557 14.71 -1.05 28.65
C MET A 557 15.14 -1.54 27.26
N ASP A 558 14.95 -2.83 26.97
CA ASP A 558 15.40 -3.46 25.74
C ASP A 558 14.69 -2.86 24.51
N VAL A 559 13.36 -2.68 24.60
CA VAL A 559 12.58 -2.04 23.53
C VAL A 559 12.98 -0.59 23.37
N PHE A 560 13.18 0.15 24.46
CA PHE A 560 13.50 1.56 24.33
C PHE A 560 14.88 1.73 23.68
N LEU A 561 15.86 0.91 24.05
CA LEU A 561 17.14 0.82 23.34
C LEU A 561 16.96 0.43 21.88
N LEU A 562 16.14 -0.57 21.58
CA LEU A 562 15.85 -0.98 20.21
C LEU A 562 15.31 0.21 19.39
N VAL A 563 14.37 0.99 19.94
CA VAL A 563 13.82 2.18 19.27
C VAL A 563 14.88 3.26 19.07
N LEU A 564 15.72 3.52 20.06
CA LEU A 564 16.79 4.54 19.98
C LEU A 564 17.94 4.13 19.05
N LEU A 565 18.18 2.83 18.89
CA LEU A 565 19.26 2.30 18.06
C LEU A 565 18.78 1.83 16.68
N ASP A 566 17.49 1.97 16.38
CA ASP A 566 16.92 1.60 15.09
C ASP A 566 17.36 2.57 13.99
N THR A 567 18.38 2.17 13.23
CA THR A 567 18.91 2.96 12.11
C THR A 567 17.97 3.08 10.93
N SER A 568 16.84 2.34 10.90
CA SER A 568 15.75 2.55 9.92
C SER A 568 14.85 3.74 10.25
N MET A 569 15.04 4.37 11.42
CA MET A 569 14.37 5.59 11.83
C MET A 569 15.36 6.78 11.76
N PRO A 570 14.93 7.96 11.30
CA PRO A 570 15.78 9.15 11.30
C PRO A 570 16.36 9.41 12.69
N ILE A 571 17.66 9.72 12.76
CA ILE A 571 18.34 10.00 14.03
C ILE A 571 17.67 11.16 14.80
N VAL A 572 17.09 12.13 14.08
CA VAL A 572 16.36 13.27 14.67
C VAL A 572 15.10 12.80 15.42
N ASP A 573 14.35 11.85 14.87
CA ASP A 573 13.14 11.33 15.51
C ASP A 573 13.50 10.53 16.76
N ARG A 574 14.57 9.72 16.69
CA ARG A 574 15.07 8.94 17.83
C ARG A 574 15.55 9.83 18.98
N LEU A 575 16.29 10.90 18.67
CA LEU A 575 16.69 11.90 19.67
C LEU A 575 15.48 12.66 20.23
N THR A 576 14.47 12.93 19.41
CA THR A 576 13.21 13.54 19.88
C THR A 576 12.46 12.63 20.84
N ILE A 577 12.37 11.34 20.53
CA ILE A 577 11.77 10.33 21.39
C ILE A 577 12.51 10.29 22.74
N PHE A 578 13.85 10.24 22.74
CA PHE A 578 14.64 10.26 23.98
C PHE A 578 14.31 11.48 24.85
N ASN A 579 14.37 12.69 24.28
CA ASN A 579 14.17 13.94 25.03
C ASN A 579 12.75 14.11 25.58
N ARG A 580 11.77 13.40 25.03
CA ARG A 580 10.38 13.42 25.51
C ARG A 580 10.05 12.27 26.46
N ALA A 581 10.90 11.25 26.55
CA ALA A 581 10.70 10.16 27.49
C ALA A 581 10.78 10.66 28.94
N PRO A 582 10.04 10.06 29.87
CA PRO A 582 10.19 10.41 31.28
C PRO A 582 11.60 10.08 31.79
N ALA A 583 12.05 10.80 32.82
CA ALA A 583 13.43 10.73 33.31
C ALA A 583 13.87 9.30 33.69
N GLU A 584 12.96 8.50 34.25
CA GLU A 584 13.21 7.09 34.60
C GLU A 584 13.60 6.26 33.36
N GLN A 585 12.89 6.41 32.24
CA GLN A 585 13.17 5.70 31.00
C GLN A 585 14.45 6.22 30.35
N GLN A 586 14.71 7.53 30.41
CA GLN A 586 15.96 8.10 29.90
C GLN A 586 17.18 7.51 30.63
N MET A 587 17.13 7.47 31.97
CA MET A 587 18.21 6.91 32.79
C MET A 587 18.44 5.43 32.52
N LEU A 588 17.38 4.64 32.25
CA LEU A 588 17.51 3.20 31.92
C LEU A 588 18.41 2.94 30.71
N VAL A 589 18.41 3.83 29.72
CA VAL A 589 19.01 3.57 28.40
C VAL A 589 20.21 4.47 28.07
N TYR A 590 20.39 5.58 28.78
CA TYR A 590 21.37 6.63 28.45
C TYR A 590 22.79 6.07 28.22
N ASP A 591 23.36 5.39 29.22
CA ASP A 591 24.76 4.90 29.15
C ASP A 591 24.96 3.87 28.02
N GLN A 592 23.94 3.08 27.69
CA GLN A 592 24.00 2.06 26.63
C GLN A 592 23.82 2.67 25.23
N ALA A 593 22.93 3.66 25.09
CA ALA A 593 22.66 4.30 23.80
C ALA A 593 23.74 5.31 23.40
N LEU A 594 24.35 6.00 24.38
CA LEU A 594 25.29 7.09 24.19
C LEU A 594 26.41 6.80 23.17
N PRO A 595 27.22 5.73 23.28
CA PRO A 595 28.35 5.53 22.36
C PRO A 595 27.90 5.27 20.92
N VAL A 596 26.77 4.59 20.73
CA VAL A 596 26.26 4.24 19.39
C VAL A 596 25.64 5.46 18.73
N LEU A 597 24.74 6.16 19.44
CA LEU A 597 24.10 7.37 18.93
C LEU A 597 25.11 8.48 18.65
N GLN A 598 26.14 8.63 19.49
CA GLN A 598 27.19 9.62 19.27
C GLN A 598 28.02 9.30 18.02
N ALA A 599 28.39 8.04 17.82
CA ALA A 599 29.13 7.62 16.63
C ALA A 599 28.30 7.82 15.35
N GLU A 600 27.01 7.47 15.37
CA GLU A 600 26.10 7.68 14.26
C GLU A 600 25.90 9.17 13.97
N PHE A 601 25.63 9.97 15.00
CA PHE A 601 25.45 11.41 14.87
C PHE A 601 26.68 12.08 14.27
N ASN A 602 27.88 11.73 14.71
CA ASN A 602 29.14 12.27 14.20
C ASN A 602 29.32 12.02 12.70
N ASN A 603 28.80 10.91 12.16
CA ASN A 603 28.83 10.57 10.74
C ASN A 603 27.69 11.21 9.92
N SER A 604 26.70 11.81 10.59
CA SER A 604 25.58 12.48 9.92
C SER A 604 25.95 13.91 9.52
N MET A 605 25.23 14.49 8.56
CA MET A 605 25.40 15.91 8.19
C MET A 605 25.05 16.87 9.34
N LEU A 606 24.32 16.40 10.36
CA LEU A 606 23.92 17.21 11.53
C LEU A 606 25.12 17.57 12.42
N SER A 607 26.17 16.72 12.46
CA SER A 607 27.36 16.96 13.29
C SER A 607 28.17 18.18 12.87
N GLN A 608 27.98 18.66 11.63
CA GLN A 608 28.64 19.85 11.12
C GLN A 608 28.08 21.14 11.75
N ARG A 609 26.88 21.09 12.34
CA ARG A 609 26.15 22.28 12.79
C ARG A 609 25.64 22.22 14.22
N ILE A 610 25.40 21.04 14.79
CA ILE A 610 24.82 20.88 16.14
C ILE A 610 25.75 20.01 17.00
N GLN A 611 25.89 20.36 18.29
CA GLN A 611 26.66 19.56 19.25
C GLN A 611 25.81 18.39 19.75
N PHE A 612 26.37 17.17 19.77
CA PHE A 612 25.61 15.99 20.19
C PHE A 612 25.03 16.12 21.62
N ALA A 613 25.80 16.69 22.55
CA ALA A 613 25.36 16.89 23.93
C ALA A 613 24.12 17.79 24.08
N SER A 614 23.81 18.66 23.10
CA SER A 614 22.60 19.49 23.16
C SER A 614 21.33 18.76 22.73
N VAL A 615 21.46 17.66 21.97
CA VAL A 615 20.34 16.87 21.45
C VAL A 615 20.19 15.51 22.16
N PHE A 616 21.17 15.12 22.97
CA PHE A 616 21.15 13.95 23.83
C PHE A 616 21.82 14.26 25.18
N PRO A 617 21.17 15.07 26.05
CA PRO A 617 21.73 15.47 27.33
C PRO A 617 21.71 14.33 28.35
N GLU A 618 22.63 14.37 29.32
CA GLU A 618 22.59 13.46 30.46
C GLU A 618 21.34 13.73 31.32
N PRO A 619 20.52 12.71 31.63
CA PRO A 619 19.31 12.90 32.41
C PRO A 619 19.60 13.34 33.85
N ASP A 620 18.70 14.15 34.41
CA ASP A 620 18.75 14.52 35.83
C ASP A 620 18.66 13.28 36.73
N GLY A 621 19.54 13.17 37.73
CA GLY A 621 19.57 12.03 38.65
C GLY A 621 20.39 10.81 38.20
N MET A 622 21.02 10.86 37.01
CA MET A 622 21.78 9.73 36.45
C MET A 622 22.89 9.19 37.37
N GLN A 623 23.54 10.06 38.16
CA GLN A 623 24.59 9.64 39.08
C GLN A 623 24.06 8.76 40.22
N GLU A 624 22.92 9.10 40.81
CA GLU A 624 22.26 8.29 41.84
C GLU A 624 21.75 6.97 41.26
N PHE A 625 21.21 7.02 40.03
CA PHE A 625 20.76 5.84 39.30
C PHE A 625 21.89 4.83 39.04
N ARG A 626 23.08 5.29 38.66
CA ARG A 626 24.27 4.43 38.48
C ARG A 626 24.65 3.71 39.78
N VAL A 627 24.58 4.39 40.92
CA VAL A 627 24.85 3.79 42.25
C VAL A 627 23.82 2.71 42.55
N LEU A 628 22.52 3.01 42.42
CA LEU A 628 21.45 2.05 42.66
C LEU A 628 21.54 0.81 41.76
N GLN A 629 21.87 0.98 40.48
CA GLN A 629 22.04 -0.15 39.55
C GLN A 629 23.24 -1.02 39.91
N SER A 630 24.36 -0.41 40.34
CA SER A 630 25.53 -1.15 40.82
C SER A 630 25.22 -1.99 42.05
N GLU A 631 24.44 -1.45 43.00
CA GLU A 631 24.00 -2.17 44.20
C GLU A 631 23.06 -3.32 43.84
N ARG A 632 22.09 -3.11 42.94
CA ARG A 632 21.18 -4.17 42.46
C ARG A 632 21.92 -5.28 41.73
N ASN A 633 22.88 -4.94 40.88
CA ASN A 633 23.68 -5.92 40.16
C ASN A 633 24.56 -6.74 41.13
N GLN A 634 25.11 -6.10 42.16
CA GLN A 634 25.86 -6.77 43.21
C GLN A 634 24.97 -7.74 44.01
N GLN A 635 23.75 -7.32 44.38
CA GLN A 635 22.78 -8.19 45.06
C GLN A 635 22.40 -9.42 44.22
N LYS A 636 22.12 -9.24 42.93
CA LYS A 636 21.83 -10.35 42.01
C LYS A 636 23.02 -11.30 41.86
N LEU A 637 24.24 -10.76 41.83
CA LEU A 637 25.47 -11.58 41.79
C LEU A 637 25.64 -12.38 43.09
N ASP A 638 25.39 -11.77 44.24
CA ASP A 638 25.46 -12.42 45.55
C ASP A 638 24.38 -13.51 45.72
N GLU A 639 23.17 -13.30 45.21
CA GLU A 639 22.09 -14.30 45.18
C GLU A 639 22.42 -15.47 44.25
N ARG A 640 22.93 -15.19 43.05
CA ARG A 640 23.38 -16.24 42.11
C ARG A 640 24.50 -17.07 42.71
N ASN A 641 25.48 -16.43 43.34
CA ASN A 641 26.58 -17.11 44.03
C ASN A 641 26.07 -17.97 45.19
N ARG A 642 25.05 -17.53 45.94
CA ARG A 642 24.41 -18.34 47.01
C ARG A 642 23.67 -19.55 46.45
N ASN A 643 22.93 -19.39 45.35
CA ASN A 643 22.19 -20.48 44.71
C ASN A 643 23.13 -21.53 44.10
N GLU A 644 24.19 -21.11 43.41
CA GLU A 644 25.24 -22.02 42.89
C GLU A 644 26.02 -22.73 44.02
N SER A 645 26.11 -22.11 45.21
CA SER A 645 26.70 -22.75 46.40
C SER A 645 25.78 -23.77 47.05
N ALA A 646 24.46 -23.60 46.91
CA ALA A 646 23.43 -24.50 47.45
C ALA A 646 23.24 -25.74 46.55
N GLU A 647 23.37 -25.61 45.22
CA GLU A 647 23.33 -26.74 44.28
C GLU A 647 24.60 -27.62 44.29
N ARG A 648 25.71 -27.10 44.82
CA ARG A 648 26.99 -27.86 44.97
C ARG A 648 27.11 -28.61 46.31
N ARG A 649 26.10 -28.54 47.19
CA ARG A 649 26.01 -29.33 48.43
C ARG A 649 24.91 -30.37 48.27
#